data_AF-I3MER8-F1
#
_entry.id   AF-I3MER8-F1
#
_cell.length_a   1.000
_cell.length_b   1.000
_cell.length_c   1.000
_cell.angle_alpha   90.00
_cell.angle_beta   90.00
_cell.angle_gamma   90.00
#
_symmetry.space_group_name_H-M   'P 1'
#
loop_
_entity.id
_entity.type
_entity.pdbx_description
1 polymer ?
#
loop_
_entity_poly.entity_id
_entity_poly.type
_entity_poly.pdbx_seq_one_letter_code
_entity_poly.pdbx_strand_id
1 'polypeptide(L)'
;MLEERERKEPVMNPFQKNESKETLFSPVSTEEVPPRPPSPPKKSSPKICGSSYPLSIAFIVVNEFCERFSYYGMKAVLTLYFLYFLHWNEDTSTSVYHAFSSLCYFTPILGAIIADSWLGKFKTIIYLSLVYVLGHVLKSLGAIPILGGNVVHTILSLVGLSLIALGTGGIKPCVAAFGGDQFEEEHAEERTRYFSVFYLSINAGSLISTFITPMLRGDVQCFGDDCYALAFGVPGLLMVIALVVFAMGSKMYKKPPPEGNIVAQVMKCIWFAISNRFKNRSGDIPKRQHWLDWASEKYPKRLIMDVKALTRILFLYIPLPMFWALLDQQGSRWTLQATKMNGNLGFFVLQPDQMQVLNPFLVLVCIPLFDLVIYPLISKCGINFSSLRKMAVGMILACLAFAVAAAIEIKINGMAPLQPGSQEIYLQILNLADDEVKVTVLGNGNHSLLIESIKSFQKTTNYSKLHLKTKSQDFHVHLKYHNLSVHTEHSVEEKNWYSLIIHENGKSVSSMMVKDIENKTTNGMTAIRFINTLRTDVNIFLGTDTPISVGEDYGVSPYRTVHRGEYPEVHCKTEDKDFSLNLGLLDFGASYLFVIINITNQGLQAWKTEDIPANKMSIAWQLPQYILVTVAEVMFSVTGLEFSYSQAPSSMKSVLQAAWLLTVAVGNIIVLVVAQFSGLVQWAEFILFSCLLLVVCLIFSIMGYYYVPVKSENIHQPADKQILQGEVINLETKNTKL
;
A
#
# COMPACT_ATOMS: atom_id res chain seq x y z
N MET A 1 -58.24 8.45 -77.55
CA MET A 1 -59.05 7.36 -78.13
C MET A 1 -58.27 6.05 -77.99
N LEU A 2 -58.83 4.93 -78.45
CA LEU A 2 -58.39 3.54 -78.27
C LEU A 2 -56.95 3.21 -78.74
N GLU A 3 -56.55 1.99 -78.39
CA GLU A 3 -55.37 1.16 -78.77
C GLU A 3 -55.08 1.12 -80.30
N GLU A 4 -53.96 0.57 -80.80
CA GLU A 4 -52.91 -0.31 -80.22
C GLU A 4 -51.48 0.33 -80.26
N ARG A 5 -50.27 -0.29 -80.28
CA ARG A 5 -49.71 -1.68 -80.43
C ARG A 5 -48.21 -1.68 -79.97
N GLU A 6 -47.36 -2.72 -79.93
CA GLU A 6 -47.37 -4.18 -80.21
C GLU A 6 -46.20 -4.86 -79.43
N ARG A 7 -46.18 -6.21 -79.42
CA ARG A 7 -45.00 -7.11 -79.48
C ARG A 7 -44.38 -7.61 -78.15
N LYS A 8 -43.79 -8.81 -78.22
CA LYS A 8 -43.38 -9.68 -77.10
C LYS A 8 -41.85 -9.89 -77.02
N GLU A 9 -41.34 -10.03 -75.79
CA GLU A 9 -40.44 -11.07 -75.19
C GLU A 9 -39.41 -11.88 -76.04
N PRO A 10 -38.41 -12.62 -75.46
CA PRO A 10 -38.14 -12.96 -74.03
C PRO A 10 -36.64 -12.88 -73.57
N VAL A 11 -36.33 -13.51 -72.40
CA VAL A 11 -35.04 -14.10 -71.92
C VAL A 11 -34.30 -13.35 -70.78
N MET A 12 -33.57 -14.11 -69.94
CA MET A 12 -33.17 -13.80 -68.55
C MET A 12 -31.70 -13.34 -68.34
N ASN A 13 -31.48 -12.49 -67.32
CA ASN A 13 -30.32 -12.37 -66.39
C ASN A 13 -28.87 -12.19 -66.95
N PRO A 14 -27.90 -11.62 -66.18
CA PRO A 14 -27.89 -11.37 -64.73
C PRO A 14 -27.44 -9.94 -64.29
N PHE A 15 -27.21 -9.77 -62.97
CA PHE A 15 -26.50 -8.72 -62.20
C PHE A 15 -27.29 -7.68 -61.35
N GLN A 16 -27.27 -7.96 -60.03
CA GLN A 16 -26.99 -7.06 -58.88
C GLN A 16 -27.77 -5.73 -58.61
N LYS A 17 -28.17 -5.60 -57.33
CA LYS A 17 -28.41 -4.36 -56.53
C LYS A 17 -29.67 -3.52 -56.88
N ASN A 18 -30.35 -2.86 -55.94
CA ASN A 18 -30.24 -2.89 -54.47
C ASN A 18 -31.60 -2.55 -53.78
N GLU A 19 -31.71 -2.97 -52.51
CA GLU A 19 -32.47 -2.35 -51.40
C GLU A 19 -34.02 -2.25 -51.35
N SER A 20 -34.48 -2.36 -50.09
CA SER A 20 -35.74 -1.90 -49.47
C SER A 20 -37.10 -2.33 -50.05
N LYS A 21 -37.76 -3.24 -49.32
CA LYS A 21 -39.20 -3.12 -48.99
C LYS A 21 -39.48 -3.63 -47.58
N GLU A 22 -40.58 -3.19 -46.98
CA GLU A 22 -40.91 -3.43 -45.57
C GLU A 22 -41.30 -4.89 -45.29
N THR A 23 -41.08 -5.34 -44.05
CA THR A 23 -41.78 -6.49 -43.48
C THR A 23 -42.50 -6.10 -42.19
N LEU A 24 -43.82 -6.32 -42.20
CA LEU A 24 -44.74 -6.02 -41.12
C LEU A 24 -44.55 -7.00 -39.96
N PHE A 25 -44.31 -6.51 -38.74
CA PHE A 25 -44.22 -7.38 -37.56
C PHE A 25 -45.62 -7.77 -37.07
N SER A 26 -46.00 -9.03 -37.31
CA SER A 26 -47.17 -9.65 -36.69
C SER A 26 -46.98 -9.81 -35.16
N PRO A 27 -48.05 -9.68 -34.34
CA PRO A 27 -47.96 -9.95 -32.92
C PRO A 27 -47.76 -11.46 -32.68
N VAL A 28 -46.73 -11.82 -31.91
CA VAL A 28 -46.53 -13.21 -31.46
C VAL A 28 -47.48 -13.49 -30.30
N SER A 29 -48.36 -14.47 -30.50
CA SER A 29 -49.27 -14.98 -29.47
C SER A 29 -48.52 -15.69 -28.35
N THR A 30 -49.04 -15.60 -27.13
CA THR A 30 -48.58 -16.40 -25.98
C THR A 30 -48.99 -17.86 -26.16
N GLU A 31 -48.13 -18.67 -26.75
CA GLU A 31 -48.21 -20.12 -26.57
C GLU A 31 -47.77 -20.49 -25.15
N GLU A 32 -48.60 -21.28 -24.45
CA GLU A 32 -48.23 -21.84 -23.15
C GLU A 32 -47.13 -22.90 -23.35
N VAL A 33 -45.95 -22.64 -22.81
CA VAL A 33 -44.85 -23.62 -22.84
C VAL A 33 -45.30 -24.86 -22.03
N PRO A 34 -45.38 -26.06 -22.63
CA PRO A 34 -45.86 -27.24 -21.93
C PRO A 34 -44.96 -27.56 -20.73
N PRO A 35 -45.52 -28.06 -19.61
CA PRO A 35 -44.77 -28.27 -18.38
C PRO A 35 -43.59 -29.20 -18.63
N ARG A 36 -42.38 -28.67 -18.40
CA ARG A 36 -41.13 -29.43 -18.56
C ARG A 36 -41.21 -30.69 -17.69
N PRO A 37 -40.92 -31.89 -18.23
CA PRO A 37 -41.05 -33.13 -17.47
C PRO A 37 -40.22 -33.07 -16.18
N PRO A 38 -40.70 -33.66 -15.07
CA PRO A 38 -40.05 -33.55 -13.77
C PRO A 38 -38.61 -34.03 -13.87
N SER A 39 -37.65 -33.17 -13.54
CA SER A 39 -36.24 -33.55 -13.61
C SER A 39 -35.98 -34.70 -12.64
N PRO A 40 -35.15 -35.71 -13.02
CA PRO A 40 -34.76 -36.76 -12.10
C PRO A 40 -34.19 -36.13 -10.83
N PRO A 41 -34.44 -36.71 -9.64
CA PRO A 41 -34.10 -36.07 -8.37
C PRO A 41 -32.62 -35.70 -8.36
N LYS A 42 -32.32 -34.39 -8.27
CA LYS A 42 -30.96 -33.89 -8.07
C LYS A 42 -30.37 -34.68 -6.90
N LYS A 43 -29.24 -35.36 -7.10
CA LYS A 43 -28.46 -35.88 -5.97
C LYS A 43 -28.19 -34.70 -5.04
N SER A 44 -28.64 -34.81 -3.79
CA SER A 44 -28.33 -33.82 -2.78
C SER A 44 -26.82 -33.64 -2.70
N SER A 45 -26.37 -32.38 -2.71
CA SER A 45 -24.96 -32.08 -2.48
C SER A 45 -24.56 -32.63 -1.10
N PRO A 46 -23.39 -33.28 -0.97
CA PRO A 46 -22.88 -33.68 0.33
C PRO A 46 -22.87 -32.47 1.27
N LYS A 47 -23.40 -32.61 2.49
CA LYS A 47 -23.44 -31.53 3.48
C LYS A 47 -22.27 -31.63 4.45
N ILE A 48 -21.85 -30.50 5.02
CA ILE A 48 -20.84 -30.47 6.09
C ILE A 48 -21.46 -31.11 7.34
N CYS A 49 -20.80 -32.11 7.92
CA CYS A 49 -21.30 -32.85 9.08
C CYS A 49 -21.68 -31.89 10.23
N GLY A 50 -22.89 -32.07 10.79
CA GLY A 50 -23.43 -31.19 11.83
C GLY A 50 -24.04 -29.87 11.35
N SER A 51 -24.18 -29.64 10.03
CA SER A 51 -24.80 -28.43 9.49
C SER A 51 -25.67 -28.69 8.26
N SER A 52 -26.43 -27.68 7.84
CA SER A 52 -27.21 -27.71 6.60
C SER A 52 -26.40 -27.34 5.34
N TYR A 53 -25.21 -26.73 5.49
CA TYR A 53 -24.40 -26.20 4.39
C TYR A 53 -23.91 -27.28 3.41
N PRO A 54 -23.89 -26.99 2.09
CA PRO A 54 -23.16 -27.79 1.11
C PRO A 54 -21.66 -27.85 1.43
N LEU A 55 -21.06 -29.03 1.38
CA LEU A 55 -19.63 -29.26 1.58
C LEU A 55 -18.75 -28.57 0.52
N SER A 56 -19.32 -28.18 -0.62
CA SER A 56 -18.67 -27.29 -1.59
C SER A 56 -18.27 -25.92 -1.01
N ILE A 57 -19.00 -25.40 -0.02
CA ILE A 57 -18.72 -24.10 0.62
C ILE A 57 -17.37 -24.10 1.33
N ALA A 58 -16.99 -25.19 1.99
CA ALA A 58 -15.73 -25.29 2.74
C ALA A 58 -14.51 -25.02 1.84
N PHE A 59 -14.50 -25.56 0.62
CA PHE A 59 -13.43 -25.33 -0.36
C PHE A 59 -13.35 -23.85 -0.79
N ILE A 60 -14.47 -23.13 -0.85
CA ILE A 60 -14.51 -21.71 -1.23
C ILE A 60 -14.00 -20.82 -0.09
N VAL A 61 -14.40 -21.10 1.15
CA VAL A 61 -13.94 -20.36 2.35
C VAL A 61 -12.44 -20.56 2.60
N VAL A 62 -11.93 -21.79 2.44
CA VAL A 62 -10.48 -22.06 2.56
C VAL A 62 -9.69 -21.41 1.42
N ASN A 63 -10.21 -21.43 0.18
CA ASN A 63 -9.62 -20.69 -0.94
C ASN A 63 -9.52 -19.18 -0.64
N GLU A 64 -10.60 -18.55 -0.16
CA GLU A 64 -10.58 -17.10 0.16
C GLU A 64 -9.62 -16.80 1.31
N PHE A 65 -9.58 -17.62 2.37
CA PHE A 65 -8.61 -17.45 3.46
C PHE A 65 -7.16 -17.49 2.96
N CYS A 66 -6.81 -18.52 2.16
CA CYS A 66 -5.45 -18.71 1.66
C CYS A 66 -5.04 -17.65 0.62
N GLU A 67 -5.95 -17.21 -0.26
CA GLU A 67 -5.68 -16.11 -1.18
C GLU A 67 -5.55 -14.77 -0.45
N ARG A 68 -6.39 -14.49 0.56
CA ARG A 68 -6.33 -13.24 1.33
C ARG A 68 -5.07 -13.17 2.18
N PHE A 69 -4.68 -14.28 2.81
CA PHE A 69 -3.36 -14.39 3.44
C PHE A 69 -2.25 -14.05 2.44
N SER A 70 -2.29 -14.67 1.25
CA SER A 70 -1.26 -14.46 0.24
C SER A 70 -1.18 -13.01 -0.22
N TYR A 71 -2.33 -12.40 -0.55
CA TYR A 71 -2.43 -11.01 -0.99
C TYR A 71 -1.90 -10.02 0.06
N TYR A 72 -2.42 -10.09 1.29
CA TYR A 72 -2.09 -9.11 2.32
C TYR A 72 -0.66 -9.28 2.86
N GLY A 73 -0.19 -10.52 3.09
CA GLY A 73 1.18 -10.79 3.54
C GLY A 73 2.24 -10.32 2.55
N MET A 74 2.05 -10.63 1.26
CA MET A 74 2.96 -10.17 0.19
C MET A 74 2.88 -8.65 -0.02
N LYS A 75 1.70 -8.02 0.12
CA LYS A 75 1.55 -6.56 0.02
C LYS A 75 2.26 -5.84 1.18
N ALA A 76 2.21 -6.39 2.40
CA ALA A 76 2.73 -5.74 3.61
C ALA A 76 4.24 -5.48 3.55
N VAL A 77 5.03 -6.48 3.15
CA VAL A 77 6.50 -6.41 3.08
C VAL A 77 7.03 -5.66 1.85
N LEU A 78 6.16 -5.27 0.91
CA LEU A 78 6.55 -4.89 -0.45
C LEU A 78 7.32 -3.57 -0.52
N THR A 79 6.96 -2.58 0.29
CA THR A 79 7.65 -1.27 0.34
C THR A 79 9.09 -1.41 0.87
N LEU A 80 9.30 -2.24 1.90
CA LEU A 80 10.64 -2.51 2.43
C LEU A 80 11.49 -3.32 1.45
N TYR A 81 10.89 -4.26 0.72
CA TYR A 81 11.57 -4.98 -0.37
C TYR A 81 12.11 -4.03 -1.45
N PHE A 82 11.32 -3.06 -1.90
CA PHE A 82 11.79 -2.07 -2.88
C PHE A 82 12.94 -1.21 -2.34
N LEU A 83 12.83 -0.76 -1.09
CA LEU A 83 13.80 0.12 -0.44
C LEU A 83 15.13 -0.59 -0.09
N TYR A 84 15.07 -1.83 0.42
CA TYR A 84 16.23 -2.52 0.99
C TYR A 84 16.80 -3.64 0.12
N PHE A 85 16.00 -4.29 -0.75
CA PHE A 85 16.48 -5.35 -1.64
C PHE A 85 16.71 -4.88 -3.08
N LEU A 86 15.86 -3.99 -3.61
CA LEU A 86 16.08 -3.36 -4.93
C LEU A 86 16.81 -2.01 -4.86
N HIS A 87 17.10 -1.52 -3.64
CA HIS A 87 17.78 -0.26 -3.36
C HIS A 87 17.17 0.96 -4.07
N TRP A 88 15.84 1.00 -4.19
CA TRP A 88 15.11 2.16 -4.71
C TRP A 88 14.87 3.19 -3.60
N ASN A 89 14.73 4.48 -3.95
CA ASN A 89 14.41 5.51 -2.96
C ASN A 89 12.97 5.39 -2.42
N GLU A 90 12.67 6.11 -1.33
CA GLU A 90 11.35 6.12 -0.67
C GLU A 90 10.21 6.44 -1.66
N ASP A 91 10.44 7.36 -2.59
CA ASP A 91 9.45 7.83 -3.55
C ASP A 91 9.15 6.79 -4.64
N THR A 92 10.17 6.22 -5.29
CA THR A 92 9.99 5.16 -6.30
C THR A 92 9.35 3.92 -5.69
N SER A 93 9.76 3.55 -4.47
CA SER A 93 9.16 2.45 -3.71
C SER A 93 7.67 2.70 -3.46
N THR A 94 7.31 3.92 -3.07
CA THR A 94 5.91 4.36 -2.89
C THR A 94 5.14 4.33 -4.22
N SER A 95 5.69 4.92 -5.28
CA SER A 95 5.09 4.94 -6.63
C SER A 95 4.79 3.53 -7.17
N VAL A 96 5.72 2.58 -7.06
CA VAL A 96 5.52 1.21 -7.57
C VAL A 96 4.54 0.42 -6.69
N TYR A 97 4.55 0.61 -5.37
CA TYR A 97 3.54 0.01 -4.47
C TYR A 97 2.12 0.46 -4.86
N HIS A 98 1.92 1.76 -5.11
CA HIS A 98 0.62 2.28 -5.52
C HIS A 98 0.27 1.96 -6.98
N ALA A 99 1.24 1.83 -7.89
CA ALA A 99 1.00 1.29 -9.24
C ALA A 99 0.43 -0.13 -9.17
N PHE A 100 1.06 -0.99 -8.36
CA PHE A 100 0.61 -2.36 -8.12
C PHE A 100 -0.80 -2.40 -7.48
N SER A 101 -1.03 -1.61 -6.43
CA SER A 101 -2.33 -1.55 -5.75
C SER A 101 -3.44 -1.05 -6.69
N SER A 102 -3.15 -0.02 -7.51
CA SER A 102 -4.08 0.46 -8.54
C SER A 102 -4.45 -0.63 -9.55
N LEU A 103 -3.48 -1.36 -10.08
CA LEU A 103 -3.72 -2.45 -11.02
C LEU A 103 -4.56 -3.58 -10.38
N CYS A 104 -4.37 -3.88 -9.10
CA CYS A 104 -5.18 -4.83 -8.32
C CYS A 104 -6.65 -4.44 -8.10
N TYR A 105 -6.99 -3.16 -8.31
CA TYR A 105 -8.34 -2.62 -8.17
C TYR A 105 -8.98 -2.17 -9.50
N PHE A 106 -8.18 -1.99 -10.56
CA PHE A 106 -8.65 -1.78 -11.93
C PHE A 106 -9.03 -3.09 -12.66
N THR A 107 -8.20 -4.13 -12.52
CA THR A 107 -8.39 -5.44 -13.18
C THR A 107 -9.66 -6.24 -12.80
N PRO A 108 -10.36 -6.02 -11.67
CA PRO A 108 -11.71 -6.56 -11.44
C PRO A 108 -12.69 -6.29 -12.58
N ILE A 109 -12.58 -5.14 -13.27
CA ILE A 109 -13.43 -4.84 -14.44
C ILE A 109 -13.19 -5.86 -15.55
N LEU A 110 -11.94 -6.24 -15.79
CA LEU A 110 -11.57 -7.24 -16.80
C LEU A 110 -12.01 -8.65 -16.37
N GLY A 111 -11.82 -9.01 -15.09
CA GLY A 111 -12.24 -10.29 -14.54
C GLY A 111 -13.75 -10.54 -14.68
N ALA A 112 -14.57 -9.55 -14.30
CA ALA A 112 -16.01 -9.60 -14.47
C ALA A 112 -16.41 -9.74 -15.96
N ILE A 113 -15.82 -8.92 -16.85
CA ILE A 113 -16.06 -9.02 -18.30
C ILE A 113 -15.75 -10.43 -18.83
N ILE A 114 -14.64 -11.06 -18.41
CA ILE A 114 -14.23 -12.40 -18.85
C ILE A 114 -15.18 -13.49 -18.30
N ALA A 115 -15.59 -13.39 -17.03
CA ALA A 115 -16.53 -14.31 -16.42
C ALA A 115 -17.93 -14.25 -17.07
N ASP A 116 -18.48 -13.04 -17.21
CA ASP A 116 -19.86 -12.81 -17.64
C ASP A 116 -20.03 -12.95 -19.16
N SER A 117 -19.00 -12.61 -19.95
CA SER A 117 -19.11 -12.65 -21.43
C SER A 117 -18.67 -13.96 -22.08
N TRP A 118 -17.77 -14.73 -21.46
CA TRP A 118 -17.01 -15.76 -22.20
C TRP A 118 -16.75 -17.07 -21.45
N LEU A 119 -16.09 -17.01 -20.29
CA LEU A 119 -15.57 -18.24 -19.64
C LEU A 119 -16.50 -18.81 -18.57
N GLY A 120 -17.34 -17.98 -17.94
CA GLY A 120 -18.10 -18.33 -16.74
C GLY A 120 -17.24 -18.29 -15.48
N LYS A 121 -17.82 -17.80 -14.37
CA LYS A 121 -17.15 -17.52 -13.08
C LYS A 121 -16.12 -18.59 -12.67
N PHE A 122 -16.50 -19.88 -12.69
CA PHE A 122 -15.63 -20.99 -12.31
C PHE A 122 -14.34 -21.09 -13.14
N LYS A 123 -14.42 -20.95 -14.49
CA LYS A 123 -13.24 -21.03 -15.35
C LYS A 123 -12.36 -19.80 -15.19
N THR A 124 -12.96 -18.61 -15.07
CA THR A 124 -12.23 -17.36 -14.83
C THR A 124 -11.40 -17.44 -13.55
N ILE A 125 -11.97 -17.97 -12.45
CA ILE A 125 -11.23 -18.20 -11.20
C ILE A 125 -10.04 -19.13 -11.42
N ILE A 126 -10.23 -20.29 -12.05
CA ILE A 126 -9.13 -21.25 -12.30
C ILE A 126 -8.00 -20.63 -13.14
N TYR A 127 -8.32 -20.02 -14.29
CA TYR A 127 -7.29 -19.50 -15.20
C TYR A 127 -6.54 -18.28 -14.62
N LEU A 128 -7.24 -17.39 -13.90
CA LEU A 128 -6.59 -16.23 -13.30
C LEU A 128 -5.83 -16.59 -12.02
N SER A 129 -6.27 -17.60 -11.25
CA SER A 129 -5.47 -18.16 -10.15
C SER A 129 -4.20 -18.87 -10.63
N LEU A 130 -4.19 -19.48 -11.83
CA LEU A 130 -2.95 -19.99 -12.45
C LEU A 130 -1.98 -18.86 -12.81
N VAL A 131 -2.47 -17.74 -13.36
CA VAL A 131 -1.67 -16.53 -13.61
C VAL A 131 -1.14 -15.93 -12.30
N TYR A 132 -1.95 -15.94 -11.25
CA TYR A 132 -1.59 -15.45 -9.91
C TYR A 132 -0.45 -16.31 -9.30
N VAL A 133 -0.56 -17.64 -9.35
CA VAL A 133 0.49 -18.57 -8.91
C VAL A 133 1.79 -18.32 -9.68
N LEU A 134 1.74 -18.16 -11.01
CA LEU A 134 2.93 -17.84 -11.81
C LEU A 134 3.56 -16.50 -11.38
N GLY A 135 2.74 -15.49 -11.09
CA GLY A 135 3.20 -14.20 -10.58
C GLY A 135 3.93 -14.31 -9.24
N HIS A 136 3.43 -15.13 -8.31
CA HIS A 136 4.12 -15.45 -7.06
C HIS A 136 5.45 -16.18 -7.27
N VAL A 137 5.49 -17.18 -8.16
CA VAL A 137 6.73 -17.90 -8.49
C VAL A 137 7.79 -16.93 -9.01
N LEU A 138 7.46 -16.06 -9.96
CA LEU A 138 8.40 -15.04 -10.46
C LEU A 138 8.82 -14.02 -9.39
N LYS A 139 7.87 -13.54 -8.56
CA LYS A 139 8.18 -12.60 -7.46
C LYS A 139 9.06 -13.23 -6.37
N SER A 140 8.90 -14.52 -6.10
CA SER A 140 9.72 -15.27 -5.13
C SER A 140 11.11 -15.55 -5.67
N LEU A 141 11.24 -15.97 -6.94
CA LEU A 141 12.53 -16.16 -7.61
C LEU A 141 13.31 -14.83 -7.72
N GLY A 142 12.61 -13.73 -8.02
CA GLY A 142 13.19 -12.39 -8.04
C GLY A 142 13.71 -11.88 -6.69
N ALA A 143 13.39 -12.55 -5.58
CA ALA A 143 13.83 -12.22 -4.23
C ALA A 143 14.93 -13.17 -3.68
N ILE A 144 15.55 -13.99 -4.53
CA ILE A 144 16.71 -14.81 -4.19
C ILE A 144 17.98 -14.05 -4.62
N PRO A 145 18.87 -13.60 -3.71
CA PRO A 145 20.05 -12.79 -4.05
C PRO A 145 21.01 -13.45 -5.06
N ILE A 146 21.10 -14.79 -5.03
CA ILE A 146 21.98 -15.57 -5.91
C ILE A 146 21.49 -15.55 -7.38
N LEU A 147 20.22 -15.19 -7.63
CA LEU A 147 19.54 -15.49 -8.89
C LEU A 147 19.57 -14.30 -9.88
N GLY A 148 20.77 -13.97 -10.33
CA GLY A 148 21.04 -12.92 -11.33
C GLY A 148 21.72 -11.69 -10.73
N GLY A 149 21.37 -10.52 -11.23
CA GLY A 149 21.76 -9.23 -10.65
C GLY A 149 20.59 -8.25 -10.67
N ASN A 150 20.78 -7.02 -10.19
CA ASN A 150 19.71 -6.05 -9.89
C ASN A 150 18.68 -5.87 -11.02
N VAL A 151 19.10 -5.91 -12.29
CA VAL A 151 18.22 -5.85 -13.47
C VAL A 151 17.28 -7.06 -13.56
N VAL A 152 17.79 -8.27 -13.27
CA VAL A 152 17.01 -9.52 -13.26
C VAL A 152 16.03 -9.54 -12.10
N HIS A 153 16.46 -9.19 -10.88
CA HIS A 153 15.57 -9.08 -9.71
C HIS A 153 14.43 -8.07 -9.95
N THR A 154 14.75 -6.93 -10.59
CA THR A 154 13.79 -5.91 -11.00
C THR A 154 12.78 -6.45 -12.02
N ILE A 155 13.24 -7.07 -13.11
CA ILE A 155 12.35 -7.60 -14.17
C ILE A 155 11.45 -8.71 -13.60
N LEU A 156 12.01 -9.69 -12.88
CA LEU A 156 11.24 -10.77 -12.26
C LEU A 156 10.21 -10.24 -11.27
N SER A 157 10.54 -9.21 -10.48
CA SER A 157 9.61 -8.61 -9.53
C SER A 157 8.49 -7.81 -10.21
N LEU A 158 8.80 -6.97 -11.20
CA LEU A 158 7.79 -6.16 -11.90
C LEU A 158 6.85 -7.03 -12.74
N VAL A 159 7.37 -8.06 -13.42
CA VAL A 159 6.53 -9.04 -14.14
C VAL A 159 5.71 -9.86 -13.13
N GLY A 160 6.32 -10.35 -12.05
CA GLY A 160 5.62 -11.11 -11.01
C GLY A 160 4.46 -10.33 -10.39
N LEU A 161 4.68 -9.06 -9.99
CA LEU A 161 3.65 -8.17 -9.47
C LEU A 161 2.55 -7.87 -10.49
N SER A 162 2.89 -7.71 -11.77
CA SER A 162 1.91 -7.49 -12.84
C SER A 162 0.98 -8.70 -13.01
N LEU A 163 1.52 -9.92 -12.99
CA LEU A 163 0.74 -11.15 -13.03
C LEU A 163 -0.08 -11.38 -11.76
N ILE A 164 0.47 -11.08 -10.58
CA ILE A 164 -0.27 -11.08 -9.30
C ILE A 164 -1.48 -10.14 -9.38
N ALA A 165 -1.29 -8.91 -9.86
CA ALA A 165 -2.36 -7.91 -9.94
C ALA A 165 -3.48 -8.32 -10.88
N LEU A 166 -3.14 -8.86 -12.06
CA LEU A 166 -4.09 -9.46 -13.00
C LEU A 166 -4.85 -10.65 -12.38
N GLY A 167 -4.13 -11.48 -11.61
CA GLY A 167 -4.67 -12.61 -10.85
C GLY A 167 -5.68 -12.20 -9.79
N THR A 168 -5.22 -11.60 -8.68
CA THR A 168 -6.07 -11.23 -7.53
C THR A 168 -7.22 -10.31 -7.95
N GLY A 169 -6.94 -9.29 -8.77
CA GLY A 169 -7.96 -8.33 -9.19
C GLY A 169 -9.04 -9.00 -10.04
N GLY A 170 -8.66 -9.84 -11.00
CA GLY A 170 -9.63 -10.51 -11.86
C GLY A 170 -10.45 -11.62 -11.18
N ILE A 171 -9.95 -12.25 -10.10
CA ILE A 171 -10.74 -13.23 -9.32
C ILE A 171 -11.66 -12.59 -8.27
N LYS A 172 -11.31 -11.42 -7.69
CA LYS A 172 -12.12 -10.70 -6.68
C LYS A 172 -13.64 -10.61 -6.99
N PRO A 173 -14.10 -10.19 -8.19
CA PRO A 173 -15.54 -10.12 -8.48
C PRO A 173 -16.17 -11.51 -8.67
N CYS A 174 -15.37 -12.53 -8.98
CA CYS A 174 -15.84 -13.87 -9.32
C CYS A 174 -16.08 -14.75 -8.09
N VAL A 175 -15.17 -14.78 -7.11
CA VAL A 175 -15.18 -15.76 -6.01
C VAL A 175 -16.38 -15.58 -5.08
N ALA A 176 -16.61 -14.35 -4.59
CA ALA A 176 -17.72 -14.05 -3.68
C ALA A 176 -19.09 -14.35 -4.33
N ALA A 177 -19.26 -13.97 -5.61
CA ALA A 177 -20.47 -14.25 -6.38
C ALA A 177 -20.65 -15.76 -6.61
N PHE A 178 -19.60 -16.47 -6.99
CA PHE A 178 -19.63 -17.91 -7.24
C PHE A 178 -19.95 -18.72 -5.97
N GLY A 179 -19.51 -18.27 -4.80
CA GLY A 179 -19.92 -18.84 -3.50
C GLY A 179 -21.41 -18.60 -3.21
N GLY A 180 -21.92 -17.40 -3.49
CA GLY A 180 -23.35 -17.10 -3.41
C GLY A 180 -24.22 -17.98 -4.33
N ASP A 181 -23.75 -18.27 -5.55
CA ASP A 181 -24.43 -19.12 -6.53
C ASP A 181 -24.65 -20.57 -6.04
N GLN A 182 -23.88 -21.05 -5.05
CA GLN A 182 -23.96 -22.42 -4.53
C GLN A 182 -25.25 -22.68 -3.73
N PHE A 183 -25.90 -21.64 -3.23
CA PHE A 183 -27.17 -21.74 -2.51
C PHE A 183 -28.35 -21.77 -3.49
N GLU A 184 -29.46 -22.38 -3.09
CA GLU A 184 -30.74 -22.26 -3.79
C GLU A 184 -31.56 -21.11 -3.17
N GLU A 185 -32.64 -20.66 -3.81
CA GLU A 185 -33.34 -19.42 -3.40
C GLU A 185 -34.10 -19.58 -2.08
N GLU A 186 -34.58 -20.78 -1.80
CA GLU A 186 -35.23 -21.17 -0.54
C GLU A 186 -34.27 -21.13 0.68
N HIS A 187 -32.96 -21.03 0.47
CA HIS A 187 -31.93 -21.01 1.53
C HIS A 187 -31.28 -19.63 1.69
N ALA A 188 -32.10 -18.58 1.63
CA ALA A 188 -31.66 -17.19 1.76
C ALA A 188 -30.94 -16.88 3.08
N GLU A 189 -31.39 -17.44 4.21
CA GLU A 189 -30.76 -17.21 5.51
C GLU A 189 -29.36 -17.84 5.61
N GLU A 190 -29.19 -19.05 5.08
CA GLU A 190 -27.89 -19.74 5.02
C GLU A 190 -26.90 -18.96 4.16
N ARG A 191 -27.38 -18.38 3.06
CA ARG A 191 -26.58 -17.52 2.16
C ARG A 191 -26.08 -16.26 2.88
N THR A 192 -26.90 -15.64 3.74
CA THR A 192 -26.48 -14.51 4.58
C THR A 192 -25.42 -14.93 5.58
N ARG A 193 -25.63 -16.05 6.31
CA ARG A 193 -24.64 -16.59 7.26
C ARG A 193 -23.32 -16.97 6.58
N TYR A 194 -23.37 -17.48 5.35
CA TYR A 194 -22.17 -17.72 4.52
C TYR A 194 -21.37 -16.44 4.28
N PHE A 195 -22.01 -15.32 3.91
CA PHE A 195 -21.29 -14.06 3.72
C PHE A 195 -20.63 -13.53 5.01
N SER A 196 -21.20 -13.80 6.18
CA SER A 196 -20.55 -13.52 7.46
C SER A 196 -19.28 -14.37 7.68
N VAL A 197 -19.32 -15.66 7.34
CA VAL A 197 -18.15 -16.57 7.42
C VAL A 197 -17.08 -16.17 6.39
N PHE A 198 -17.49 -15.79 5.18
CA PHE A 198 -16.61 -15.30 4.12
C PHE A 198 -15.89 -14.00 4.55
N TYR A 199 -16.62 -13.06 5.15
CA TYR A 199 -16.05 -11.84 5.72
C TYR A 199 -15.08 -12.12 6.87
N LEU A 200 -15.39 -13.10 7.75
CA LEU A 200 -14.46 -13.54 8.79
C LEU A 200 -13.17 -14.13 8.20
N SER A 201 -13.26 -14.96 7.14
CA SER A 201 -12.07 -15.51 6.47
C SER A 201 -11.17 -14.45 5.81
N ILE A 202 -11.75 -13.38 5.26
CA ILE A 202 -10.99 -12.24 4.72
C ILE A 202 -10.18 -11.54 5.81
N ASN A 203 -10.81 -11.20 6.93
CA ASN A 203 -10.16 -10.48 8.01
C ASN A 203 -9.15 -11.35 8.76
N ALA A 204 -9.44 -12.63 8.97
CA ALA A 204 -8.49 -13.58 9.55
C ALA A 204 -7.25 -13.77 8.65
N GLY A 205 -7.44 -13.93 7.34
CA GLY A 205 -6.32 -14.00 6.38
C GLY A 205 -5.46 -12.73 6.38
N SER A 206 -6.10 -11.55 6.40
CA SER A 206 -5.42 -10.26 6.46
C SER A 206 -4.62 -10.07 7.76
N LEU A 207 -5.25 -10.26 8.92
CA LEU A 207 -4.64 -10.06 10.23
C LEU A 207 -3.47 -11.03 10.48
N ILE A 208 -3.64 -12.31 10.16
CA ILE A 208 -2.58 -13.30 10.39
C ILE A 208 -1.39 -13.07 9.43
N SER A 209 -1.64 -12.73 8.16
CA SER A 209 -0.56 -12.51 7.18
C SER A 209 0.20 -11.20 7.40
N THR A 210 -0.48 -10.11 7.76
CA THR A 210 0.18 -8.83 8.10
C THR A 210 1.02 -8.92 9.38
N PHE A 211 0.78 -9.89 10.26
CA PHE A 211 1.65 -10.18 11.39
C PHE A 211 2.80 -11.14 11.03
N ILE A 212 2.49 -12.29 10.41
CA ILE A 212 3.45 -13.38 10.19
C ILE A 212 4.40 -13.11 9.01
N THR A 213 3.95 -12.53 7.90
CA THR A 213 4.82 -12.38 6.72
C THR A 213 5.99 -11.41 6.95
N PRO A 214 5.82 -10.26 7.64
CA PRO A 214 6.94 -9.47 8.17
C PRO A 214 7.88 -10.22 9.13
N MET A 215 7.34 -11.09 9.99
CA MET A 215 8.15 -11.90 10.90
C MET A 215 9.07 -12.86 10.11
N LEU A 216 8.54 -13.49 9.06
CA LEU A 216 9.30 -14.33 8.13
C LEU A 216 10.32 -13.56 7.27
N ARG A 217 10.23 -12.23 7.19
CA ARG A 217 11.24 -11.35 6.59
C ARG A 217 12.34 -11.00 7.60
N GLY A 218 11.96 -10.45 8.75
CA GLY A 218 12.89 -9.75 9.65
C GLY A 218 13.47 -10.58 10.79
N ASP A 219 12.79 -11.66 11.20
CA ASP A 219 13.22 -12.51 12.32
C ASP A 219 13.90 -13.81 11.83
N VAL A 220 13.97 -14.00 10.50
CA VAL A 220 14.62 -15.14 9.83
C VAL A 220 15.66 -14.59 8.85
N GLN A 221 16.92 -14.97 9.03
CA GLN A 221 18.00 -14.63 8.09
C GLN A 221 18.10 -15.68 6.98
N CYS A 222 18.32 -15.23 5.74
CA CYS A 222 18.62 -16.07 4.58
C CYS A 222 19.68 -15.41 3.71
N PHE A 223 20.67 -16.18 3.26
CA PHE A 223 21.76 -15.70 2.40
C PHE A 223 22.64 -14.57 3.01
N GLY A 224 22.49 -14.29 4.31
CA GLY A 224 23.19 -13.23 5.04
C GLY A 224 22.29 -12.10 5.55
N ASP A 225 21.08 -11.95 4.98
CA ASP A 225 20.19 -10.78 5.18
C ASP A 225 18.74 -11.19 5.53
N ASP A 226 17.85 -10.20 5.69
CA ASP A 226 16.38 -10.34 5.79
C ASP A 226 15.82 -11.32 4.73
N CYS A 227 15.07 -12.34 5.15
CA CYS A 227 14.62 -13.42 4.27
C CYS A 227 13.39 -13.08 3.39
N TYR A 228 13.53 -12.10 2.51
CA TYR A 228 12.50 -11.76 1.51
C TYR A 228 12.05 -12.95 0.65
N ALA A 229 12.95 -13.89 0.33
CA ALA A 229 12.62 -15.11 -0.40
C ALA A 229 11.53 -15.95 0.29
N LEU A 230 11.60 -16.12 1.62
CA LEU A 230 10.59 -16.83 2.41
C LEU A 230 9.31 -16.00 2.55
N ALA A 231 9.45 -14.70 2.79
CA ALA A 231 8.33 -13.77 2.90
C ALA A 231 7.46 -13.69 1.63
N PHE A 232 8.03 -13.90 0.43
CA PHE A 232 7.25 -14.05 -0.81
C PHE A 232 6.85 -15.50 -1.13
N GLY A 233 7.67 -16.48 -0.73
CA GLY A 233 7.46 -17.90 -0.97
C GLY A 233 6.27 -18.50 -0.21
N VAL A 234 6.09 -18.14 1.07
CA VAL A 234 4.97 -18.65 1.90
C VAL A 234 3.60 -18.19 1.37
N PRO A 235 3.38 -16.89 1.06
CA PRO A 235 2.24 -16.44 0.26
C PRO A 235 2.05 -17.22 -1.05
N GLY A 236 3.12 -17.44 -1.82
CA GLY A 236 3.06 -18.20 -3.07
C GLY A 236 2.57 -19.63 -2.88
N LEU A 237 3.06 -20.33 -1.87
CA LEU A 237 2.62 -21.68 -1.50
C LEU A 237 1.14 -21.69 -1.07
N LEU A 238 0.71 -20.71 -0.28
CA LEU A 238 -0.70 -20.58 0.12
C LEU A 238 -1.62 -20.28 -1.07
N MET A 239 -1.16 -19.52 -2.08
CA MET A 239 -1.91 -19.33 -3.33
C MET A 239 -2.01 -20.62 -4.17
N VAL A 240 -0.97 -21.46 -4.17
CA VAL A 240 -1.04 -22.81 -4.77
C VAL A 240 -2.06 -23.67 -4.02
N ILE A 241 -2.05 -23.65 -2.68
CA ILE A 241 -3.02 -24.38 -1.85
C ILE A 241 -4.44 -23.89 -2.12
N ALA A 242 -4.68 -22.58 -2.21
CA ALA A 242 -5.99 -22.01 -2.57
C ALA A 242 -6.52 -22.57 -3.90
N LEU A 243 -5.69 -22.53 -4.95
CA LEU A 243 -6.02 -23.07 -6.28
C LEU A 243 -6.31 -24.58 -6.23
N VAL A 244 -5.49 -25.37 -5.53
CA VAL A 244 -5.69 -26.83 -5.41
C VAL A 244 -6.98 -27.15 -4.67
N VAL A 245 -7.25 -26.50 -3.54
CA VAL A 245 -8.48 -26.68 -2.74
C VAL A 245 -9.71 -26.30 -3.56
N PHE A 246 -9.70 -25.17 -4.27
CA PHE A 246 -10.80 -24.78 -5.16
C PHE A 246 -10.97 -25.76 -6.33
N ALA A 247 -9.88 -26.26 -6.91
CA ALA A 247 -9.94 -27.27 -7.98
C ALA A 247 -10.49 -28.62 -7.48
N MET A 248 -10.22 -29.02 -6.23
CA MET A 248 -10.79 -30.24 -5.63
C MET A 248 -12.32 -30.16 -5.51
N GLY A 249 -12.87 -29.00 -5.13
CA GLY A 249 -14.32 -28.75 -5.08
C GLY A 249 -15.03 -28.78 -6.45
N SER A 250 -14.29 -28.83 -7.56
CA SER A 250 -14.81 -28.67 -8.93
C SER A 250 -15.89 -29.65 -9.36
N LYS A 251 -15.99 -30.85 -8.77
CA LYS A 251 -17.08 -31.82 -9.04
C LYS A 251 -18.35 -31.56 -8.22
N MET A 252 -18.28 -30.69 -7.22
CA MET A 252 -19.35 -30.41 -6.25
C MET A 252 -20.01 -29.04 -6.47
N TYR A 253 -19.37 -28.15 -7.22
CA TYR A 253 -19.93 -26.82 -7.48
C TYR A 253 -21.08 -26.82 -8.48
N LYS A 254 -22.12 -26.06 -8.15
CA LYS A 254 -23.09 -25.52 -9.10
C LYS A 254 -22.39 -24.46 -9.96
N LYS A 255 -22.44 -24.63 -11.28
CA LYS A 255 -21.75 -23.77 -12.26
C LYS A 255 -22.78 -23.15 -13.20
N PRO A 256 -23.31 -21.95 -12.91
CA PRO A 256 -24.23 -21.27 -13.81
C PRO A 256 -23.54 -20.93 -15.15
N PRO A 257 -24.31 -20.82 -16.25
CA PRO A 257 -23.80 -20.30 -17.52
C PRO A 257 -23.40 -18.81 -17.39
N PRO A 258 -22.61 -18.26 -18.33
CA PRO A 258 -22.31 -16.83 -18.36
C PRO A 258 -23.59 -16.00 -18.57
N GLU A 259 -23.81 -15.00 -17.72
CA GLU A 259 -24.94 -14.07 -17.82
C GLU A 259 -24.51 -12.79 -18.55
N GLY A 260 -25.28 -12.37 -19.55
CA GLY A 260 -24.84 -11.38 -20.54
C GLY A 260 -24.33 -10.05 -19.96
N ASN A 261 -23.10 -9.69 -20.30
CA ASN A 261 -22.32 -8.57 -19.77
C ASN A 261 -23.07 -7.21 -19.68
N ILE A 262 -23.57 -6.91 -18.47
CA ILE A 262 -24.32 -5.69 -18.16
C ILE A 262 -23.42 -4.45 -18.24
N VAL A 263 -22.16 -4.52 -17.80
CA VAL A 263 -21.19 -3.41 -17.85
C VAL A 263 -21.02 -2.92 -19.30
N ALA A 264 -20.88 -3.84 -20.25
CA ALA A 264 -20.77 -3.51 -21.67
C ALA A 264 -22.08 -2.95 -22.25
N GLN A 265 -23.25 -3.38 -21.79
CA GLN A 265 -24.54 -2.79 -22.18
C GLN A 265 -24.66 -1.35 -21.67
N VAL A 266 -24.33 -1.10 -20.40
CA VAL A 266 -24.32 0.25 -19.79
C VAL A 266 -23.37 1.19 -20.55
N MET A 267 -22.12 0.77 -20.78
CA MET A 267 -21.13 1.58 -21.51
C MET A 267 -21.58 1.87 -22.95
N LYS A 268 -22.15 0.89 -23.66
CA LYS A 268 -22.70 1.09 -25.02
C LYS A 268 -23.95 1.98 -25.03
N CYS A 269 -24.76 1.95 -23.98
CA CYS A 269 -25.93 2.84 -23.81
C CYS A 269 -25.50 4.29 -23.56
N ILE A 270 -24.56 4.51 -22.65
CA ILE A 270 -23.98 5.85 -22.35
C ILE A 270 -23.28 6.42 -23.59
N TRP A 271 -22.41 5.64 -24.24
CA TRP A 271 -21.70 6.06 -25.44
C TRP A 271 -22.65 6.42 -26.59
N PHE A 272 -23.69 5.61 -26.80
CA PHE A 272 -24.70 5.90 -27.81
C PHE A 272 -25.50 7.18 -27.48
N ALA A 273 -25.94 7.37 -26.23
CA ALA A 273 -26.63 8.60 -25.82
C ALA A 273 -25.77 9.85 -26.06
N ILE A 274 -24.48 9.80 -25.70
CA ILE A 274 -23.52 10.90 -25.91
C ILE A 274 -23.31 11.16 -27.41
N SER A 275 -23.01 10.11 -28.19
CA SER A 275 -22.76 10.23 -29.63
C SER A 275 -23.99 10.77 -30.38
N ASN A 276 -25.19 10.28 -30.03
CA ASN A 276 -26.44 10.71 -30.64
C ASN A 276 -26.78 12.17 -30.28
N ARG A 277 -26.57 12.58 -29.01
CA ARG A 277 -26.69 13.97 -28.56
C ARG A 277 -25.74 14.93 -29.28
N PHE A 278 -24.52 14.49 -29.64
CA PHE A 278 -23.57 15.30 -30.40
C PHE A 278 -23.91 15.40 -31.89
N LYS A 279 -24.40 14.31 -32.50
CA LYS A 279 -24.88 14.31 -33.90
C LYS A 279 -26.12 15.17 -34.08
N ASN A 280 -27.10 15.02 -33.19
CA ASN A 280 -28.41 15.65 -33.27
C ASN A 280 -28.43 17.02 -32.54
N ARG A 281 -27.35 17.80 -32.67
CA ARG A 281 -27.16 19.10 -32.01
C ARG A 281 -27.73 20.30 -32.80
N SER A 282 -28.37 20.06 -33.96
CA SER A 282 -29.04 21.12 -34.73
C SER A 282 -30.22 21.72 -33.95
N GLY A 283 -30.61 22.95 -34.30
CA GLY A 283 -31.68 23.69 -33.62
C GLY A 283 -33.08 23.08 -33.80
N ASP A 284 -33.26 22.29 -34.85
CA ASP A 284 -34.56 21.82 -35.36
C ASP A 284 -35.11 20.59 -34.61
N ILE A 285 -34.30 19.98 -33.72
CA ILE A 285 -34.65 18.76 -32.99
C ILE A 285 -35.02 19.14 -31.55
N PRO A 286 -36.21 18.77 -31.04
CA PRO A 286 -36.66 19.16 -29.71
C PRO A 286 -35.75 18.58 -28.62
N LYS A 287 -35.33 19.45 -27.70
CA LYS A 287 -34.42 19.11 -26.60
C LYS A 287 -35.09 18.13 -25.63
N ARG A 288 -34.62 16.87 -25.61
CA ARG A 288 -35.01 15.85 -24.62
C ARG A 288 -34.65 16.31 -23.20
N GLN A 289 -35.50 16.00 -22.21
CA GLN A 289 -35.34 16.48 -20.83
C GLN A 289 -34.02 16.02 -20.17
N HIS A 290 -33.65 14.74 -20.28
CA HIS A 290 -32.37 14.23 -19.78
C HIS A 290 -31.44 13.83 -20.93
N TRP A 291 -30.14 14.05 -20.75
CA TRP A 291 -29.12 13.74 -21.78
C TRP A 291 -29.02 12.24 -22.12
N LEU A 292 -29.49 11.37 -21.23
CA LEU A 292 -29.52 9.92 -21.47
C LEU A 292 -30.72 9.48 -22.34
N ASP A 293 -31.75 10.30 -22.48
CA ASP A 293 -32.97 9.93 -23.24
C ASP A 293 -32.70 9.80 -24.76
N TRP A 294 -31.57 10.32 -25.23
CA TRP A 294 -31.04 10.08 -26.58
C TRP A 294 -30.70 8.60 -26.87
N ALA A 295 -30.75 7.72 -25.86
CA ALA A 295 -30.68 6.27 -26.03
C ALA A 295 -32.02 5.60 -26.40
N SER A 296 -33.17 6.29 -26.32
CA SER A 296 -34.50 5.68 -26.47
C SER A 296 -34.77 5.08 -27.86
N GLU A 297 -33.97 5.45 -28.85
CA GLU A 297 -34.04 4.95 -30.23
C GLU A 297 -33.46 3.53 -30.37
N LYS A 298 -32.69 3.05 -29.38
CA LYS A 298 -31.95 1.78 -29.45
C LYS A 298 -32.03 0.91 -28.19
N TYR A 299 -32.33 1.48 -27.03
CA TYR A 299 -32.31 0.77 -25.75
C TYR A 299 -33.66 0.84 -25.02
N PRO A 300 -34.09 -0.22 -24.31
CA PRO A 300 -35.38 -0.24 -23.63
C PRO A 300 -35.43 0.77 -22.48
N LYS A 301 -36.59 1.40 -22.28
CA LYS A 301 -36.80 2.46 -21.28
C LYS A 301 -36.29 2.07 -19.88
N ARG A 302 -36.49 0.81 -19.46
CA ARG A 302 -36.00 0.29 -18.17
C ARG A 302 -34.48 0.39 -18.01
N LEU A 303 -33.70 0.01 -19.03
CA LEU A 303 -32.24 0.13 -19.00
C LEU A 303 -31.80 1.61 -18.92
N ILE A 304 -32.52 2.49 -19.61
CA ILE A 304 -32.26 3.94 -19.56
C ILE A 304 -32.58 4.50 -18.16
N MET A 305 -33.66 4.05 -17.51
CA MET A 305 -33.97 4.42 -16.12
C MET A 305 -32.92 3.89 -15.13
N ASP A 306 -32.52 2.63 -15.27
CA ASP A 306 -31.50 2.01 -14.41
C ASP A 306 -30.15 2.75 -14.55
N VAL A 307 -29.77 3.16 -15.76
CA VAL A 307 -28.55 3.95 -16.01
C VAL A 307 -28.72 5.43 -15.58
N LYS A 308 -29.92 6.03 -15.65
CA LYS A 308 -30.20 7.34 -15.01
C LYS A 308 -29.94 7.27 -13.50
N ALA A 309 -30.39 6.20 -12.83
CA ALA A 309 -30.15 6.01 -11.39
C ALA A 309 -28.65 5.78 -11.09
N LEU A 310 -28.00 4.86 -11.82
CA LEU A 310 -26.57 4.59 -11.69
C LEU A 310 -25.72 5.86 -11.87
N THR A 311 -25.97 6.66 -12.90
CA THR A 311 -25.19 7.88 -13.18
C THR A 311 -25.31 8.95 -12.07
N ARG A 312 -26.43 9.01 -11.34
CA ARG A 312 -26.56 9.87 -10.13
C ARG A 312 -25.64 9.41 -9.00
N ILE A 313 -25.44 8.10 -8.82
CA ILE A 313 -24.53 7.54 -7.79
C ILE A 313 -23.06 7.68 -8.25
N LEU A 314 -22.77 7.42 -9.52
CA LEU A 314 -21.43 7.63 -10.09
C LEU A 314 -20.97 9.10 -10.03
N PHE A 315 -21.90 10.06 -10.08
CA PHE A 315 -21.56 11.46 -9.81
C PHE A 315 -21.12 11.67 -8.36
N LEU A 316 -21.82 11.09 -7.37
CA LEU A 316 -21.37 11.07 -5.97
C LEU A 316 -20.05 10.32 -5.76
N TYR A 317 -19.61 9.47 -6.69
CA TYR A 317 -18.32 8.76 -6.57
C TYR A 317 -17.10 9.60 -6.96
N ILE A 318 -17.26 10.73 -7.66
CA ILE A 318 -16.13 11.56 -8.12
C ILE A 318 -15.19 12.02 -6.98
N PRO A 319 -15.68 12.39 -5.77
CA PRO A 319 -14.84 12.74 -4.62
C PRO A 319 -14.11 11.55 -3.95
N LEU A 320 -14.63 10.32 -4.06
CA LEU A 320 -14.19 9.16 -3.27
C LEU A 320 -12.70 8.76 -3.42
N PRO A 321 -12.05 8.86 -4.61
CA PRO A 321 -10.64 8.52 -4.77
C PRO A 321 -9.69 9.18 -3.78
N MET A 322 -10.01 10.40 -3.32
CA MET A 322 -9.17 11.12 -2.36
C MET A 322 -9.09 10.41 -1.01
N PHE A 323 -10.16 9.77 -0.55
CA PHE A 323 -10.16 9.00 0.69
C PHE A 323 -9.23 7.78 0.59
N TRP A 324 -9.33 7.04 -0.51
CA TRP A 324 -8.46 5.89 -0.79
C TRP A 324 -7.00 6.29 -0.95
N ALA A 325 -6.73 7.46 -1.50
CA ALA A 325 -5.39 8.03 -1.59
C ALA A 325 -4.76 8.30 -0.21
N LEU A 326 -5.54 8.49 0.85
CA LEU A 326 -5.03 8.53 2.23
C LEU A 326 -4.95 7.12 2.83
N LEU A 327 -6.03 6.33 2.73
CA LEU A 327 -6.14 5.02 3.38
C LEU A 327 -5.04 4.02 2.95
N ASP A 328 -4.73 3.94 1.66
CA ASP A 328 -3.81 2.91 1.14
C ASP A 328 -2.32 3.21 1.46
N GLN A 329 -1.99 4.40 1.98
CA GLN A 329 -0.62 4.80 2.39
C GLN A 329 -0.12 4.10 3.67
N GLN A 330 -1.01 3.40 4.39
CA GLN A 330 -0.65 2.58 5.56
C GLN A 330 0.50 1.59 5.26
N GLY A 331 0.49 0.99 4.07
CA GLY A 331 1.55 0.07 3.61
C GLY A 331 2.74 0.72 2.88
N SER A 332 2.75 2.04 2.71
CA SER A 332 3.85 2.78 2.06
C SER A 332 4.45 3.83 3.00
N ARG A 333 4.07 5.11 2.88
CA ARG A 333 4.62 6.24 3.67
C ARG A 333 4.52 6.02 5.19
N TRP A 334 3.47 5.37 5.70
CA TRP A 334 3.36 5.06 7.13
C TRP A 334 4.29 3.93 7.59
N THR A 335 4.55 2.95 6.73
CA THR A 335 5.58 1.92 6.97
C THR A 335 6.98 2.55 6.93
N LEU A 336 7.24 3.47 6.00
CA LEU A 336 8.49 4.25 5.93
C LEU A 336 8.70 5.12 7.18
N GLN A 337 7.66 5.80 7.67
CA GLN A 337 7.68 6.48 8.97
C GLN A 337 8.08 5.54 10.11
N ALA A 338 7.50 4.34 10.18
CA ALA A 338 7.80 3.36 11.23
C ALA A 338 9.27 2.90 11.23
N THR A 339 9.96 2.88 10.08
CA THR A 339 11.42 2.57 10.03
C THR A 339 12.28 3.59 10.78
N LYS A 340 11.76 4.80 11.00
CA LYS A 340 12.43 5.95 11.66
C LYS A 340 12.11 6.02 13.16
N MET A 341 11.41 5.01 13.71
CA MET A 341 10.93 4.94 15.10
C MET A 341 11.65 3.83 15.89
N ASN A 342 11.31 3.67 17.17
CA ASN A 342 11.81 2.60 18.04
C ASN A 342 10.79 1.46 18.12
N GLY A 343 11.13 0.27 17.63
CA GLY A 343 10.25 -0.89 17.57
C GLY A 343 10.12 -1.68 18.88
N ASN A 344 10.93 -1.37 19.92
CA ASN A 344 10.91 -2.12 21.18
C ASN A 344 9.69 -1.75 22.03
N LEU A 345 8.85 -2.74 22.32
CA LEU A 345 7.71 -2.65 23.24
C LEU A 345 8.02 -3.24 24.64
N GLY A 346 9.29 -3.55 24.91
CA GLY A 346 9.79 -4.15 26.15
C GLY A 346 9.70 -5.67 26.17
N PHE A 347 8.57 -6.22 25.75
CA PHE A 347 8.34 -7.69 25.68
C PHE A 347 8.54 -8.27 24.28
N PHE A 348 8.55 -7.42 23.24
CA PHE A 348 8.66 -7.80 21.84
C PHE A 348 9.25 -6.64 21.02
N VAL A 349 9.95 -6.95 19.93
CA VAL A 349 10.40 -5.95 18.94
C VAL A 349 9.45 -6.02 17.74
N LEU A 350 8.63 -4.99 17.59
CA LEU A 350 7.66 -4.89 16.50
C LEU A 350 8.35 -4.36 15.24
N GLN A 351 8.26 -5.14 14.16
CA GLN A 351 8.81 -4.78 12.85
C GLN A 351 7.99 -3.63 12.21
N PRO A 352 8.61 -2.70 11.44
CA PRO A 352 7.91 -1.52 10.89
C PRO A 352 6.67 -1.82 10.04
N ASP A 353 6.72 -2.89 9.26
CA ASP A 353 5.67 -3.40 8.38
C ASP A 353 4.56 -4.17 9.13
N GLN A 354 4.81 -4.66 10.35
CA GLN A 354 3.77 -5.29 11.18
C GLN A 354 2.71 -4.29 11.68
N MET A 355 2.99 -2.98 11.67
CA MET A 355 2.01 -1.95 12.06
C MET A 355 0.72 -1.99 11.23
N GLN A 356 0.79 -2.54 10.02
CA GLN A 356 -0.38 -2.76 9.15
C GLN A 356 -1.42 -3.72 9.77
N VAL A 357 -1.05 -4.57 10.74
CA VAL A 357 -1.97 -5.46 11.47
C VAL A 357 -3.03 -4.69 12.26
N LEU A 358 -2.74 -3.44 12.64
CA LEU A 358 -3.66 -2.61 13.42
C LEU A 358 -4.97 -2.36 12.67
N ASN A 359 -4.94 -2.16 11.34
CA ASN A 359 -6.17 -1.85 10.59
C ASN A 359 -7.19 -3.00 10.57
N PRO A 360 -6.88 -4.25 10.13
CA PRO A 360 -7.85 -5.34 10.17
C PRO A 360 -8.30 -5.71 11.59
N PHE A 361 -7.41 -5.58 12.59
CA PHE A 361 -7.78 -5.74 14.00
C PHE A 361 -8.78 -4.68 14.46
N LEU A 362 -8.50 -3.40 14.21
CA LEU A 362 -9.38 -2.30 14.58
C LEU A 362 -10.69 -2.32 13.79
N VAL A 363 -10.71 -2.73 12.52
CA VAL A 363 -11.96 -2.89 11.73
C VAL A 363 -12.89 -3.92 12.39
N LEU A 364 -12.35 -5.08 12.78
CA LEU A 364 -13.09 -6.13 13.48
C LEU A 364 -13.68 -5.68 14.83
N VAL A 365 -13.00 -4.77 15.54
CA VAL A 365 -13.49 -4.20 16.81
C VAL A 365 -14.46 -3.04 16.57
N CYS A 366 -14.17 -2.17 15.61
CA CYS A 366 -14.93 -0.95 15.36
C CYS A 366 -16.31 -1.23 14.76
N ILE A 367 -16.48 -2.17 13.83
CA ILE A 367 -17.80 -2.46 13.22
C ILE A 367 -18.87 -2.79 14.30
N PRO A 368 -18.69 -3.82 15.16
CA PRO A 368 -19.69 -4.12 16.19
C PRO A 368 -19.81 -3.02 17.24
N LEU A 369 -18.74 -2.29 17.56
CA LEU A 369 -18.80 -1.12 18.44
C LEU A 369 -19.66 0.01 17.85
N PHE A 370 -19.56 0.25 16.53
CA PHE A 370 -20.33 1.28 15.85
C PHE A 370 -21.81 0.92 15.75
N ASP A 371 -22.13 -0.31 15.35
CA ASP A 371 -23.52 -0.74 15.14
C ASP A 371 -24.28 -1.02 16.45
N LEU A 372 -23.61 -1.59 17.46
CA LEU A 372 -24.27 -1.97 18.73
C LEU A 372 -24.23 -0.85 19.79
N VAL A 373 -23.28 0.08 19.73
CA VAL A 373 -23.08 1.11 20.77
C VAL A 373 -23.17 2.53 20.20
N ILE A 374 -22.30 2.90 19.25
CA ILE A 374 -22.14 4.32 18.87
C ILE A 374 -23.35 4.85 18.08
N TYR A 375 -23.80 4.18 17.02
CA TYR A 375 -24.97 4.63 16.26
C TYR A 375 -26.28 4.61 17.10
N PRO A 376 -26.56 3.61 17.95
CA PRO A 376 -27.67 3.66 18.90
C PRO A 376 -27.59 4.81 19.90
N LEU A 377 -26.40 5.18 20.40
CA LEU A 377 -26.23 6.34 21.28
C LEU A 377 -26.46 7.67 20.54
N ILE A 378 -25.91 7.83 19.33
CA ILE A 378 -26.14 9.02 18.48
C ILE A 378 -27.64 9.18 18.17
N SER A 379 -28.34 8.07 17.92
CA SER A 379 -29.80 8.04 17.72
C SER A 379 -30.57 8.47 18.97
N LYS A 380 -30.17 8.01 20.17
CA LYS A 380 -30.74 8.47 21.46
C LYS A 380 -30.51 9.96 21.72
N CYS A 381 -29.44 10.54 21.19
CA CYS A 381 -29.20 12.00 21.21
C CYS A 381 -30.05 12.79 20.18
N GLY A 382 -30.96 12.13 19.44
CA GLY A 382 -31.82 12.77 18.44
C GLY A 382 -31.14 13.17 17.13
N ILE A 383 -29.87 12.80 16.95
CA ILE A 383 -29.08 13.19 15.77
C ILE A 383 -29.34 12.20 14.63
N ASN A 384 -30.09 12.63 13.61
CA ASN A 384 -30.26 11.84 12.38
C ASN A 384 -28.95 11.79 11.58
N PHE A 385 -28.22 10.68 11.70
CA PHE A 385 -26.90 10.48 11.13
C PHE A 385 -26.95 9.62 9.86
N SER A 386 -27.44 10.23 8.77
CA SER A 386 -27.55 9.61 7.45
C SER A 386 -26.21 9.14 6.87
N SER A 387 -26.23 8.17 5.97
CA SER A 387 -25.03 7.55 5.40
C SER A 387 -24.05 8.56 4.78
N LEU A 388 -24.55 9.58 4.08
CA LEU A 388 -23.71 10.65 3.52
C LEU A 388 -23.05 11.52 4.61
N ARG A 389 -23.71 11.73 5.77
CA ARG A 389 -23.12 12.42 6.93
C ARG A 389 -22.06 11.55 7.61
N LYS A 390 -22.31 10.24 7.76
CA LYS A 390 -21.31 9.28 8.25
C LYS A 390 -20.04 9.30 7.38
N MET A 391 -20.20 9.24 6.05
CA MET A 391 -19.07 9.31 5.10
C MET A 391 -18.30 10.64 5.20
N ALA A 392 -18.99 11.77 5.33
CA ALA A 392 -18.35 13.08 5.50
C ALA A 392 -17.55 13.16 6.82
N VAL A 393 -18.09 12.66 7.94
CA VAL A 393 -17.34 12.59 9.20
C VAL A 393 -16.17 11.62 9.09
N GLY A 394 -16.30 10.51 8.35
CA GLY A 394 -15.19 9.62 8.03
C GLY A 394 -14.04 10.34 7.31
N MET A 395 -14.33 11.16 6.30
CA MET A 395 -13.30 11.98 5.64
C MET A 395 -12.62 12.97 6.59
N ILE A 396 -13.37 13.64 7.48
CA ILE A 396 -12.81 14.53 8.50
C ILE A 396 -11.85 13.78 9.45
N LEU A 397 -12.21 12.56 9.88
CA LEU A 397 -11.37 11.73 10.73
C LEU A 397 -10.10 11.26 10.01
N ALA A 398 -10.16 10.98 8.71
CA ALA A 398 -8.96 10.68 7.90
C ALA A 398 -8.05 11.91 7.73
N CYS A 399 -8.61 13.13 7.57
CA CYS A 399 -7.81 14.36 7.59
C CYS A 399 -7.06 14.53 8.94
N LEU A 400 -7.73 14.22 10.06
CA LEU A 400 -7.15 14.27 11.40
C LEU A 400 -6.08 13.18 11.60
N ALA A 401 -6.28 11.96 11.09
CA ALA A 401 -5.26 10.90 11.09
C ALA A 401 -3.97 11.36 10.39
N PHE A 402 -4.10 12.03 9.24
CA PHE A 402 -2.95 12.55 8.50
C PHE A 402 -2.32 13.80 9.15
N ALA A 403 -3.10 14.62 9.86
CA ALA A 403 -2.54 15.71 10.68
C ALA A 403 -1.72 15.17 11.86
N VAL A 404 -2.15 14.07 12.48
CA VAL A 404 -1.37 13.34 13.51
C VAL A 404 -0.10 12.73 12.89
N ALA A 405 -0.20 12.09 11.73
CA ALA A 405 0.96 11.54 11.02
C ALA A 405 1.99 12.61 10.65
N ALA A 406 1.55 13.79 10.20
CA ALA A 406 2.40 14.95 9.96
C ALA A 406 3.08 15.45 11.25
N ALA A 407 2.36 15.55 12.37
CA ALA A 407 2.92 15.97 13.65
C ALA A 407 3.99 15.01 14.18
N ILE A 408 3.78 13.69 14.01
CA ILE A 408 4.76 12.65 14.34
C ILE A 408 5.98 12.75 13.41
N GLU A 409 5.77 12.90 12.11
CA GLU A 409 6.84 13.05 11.12
C GLU A 409 7.69 14.31 11.37
N ILE A 410 7.08 15.43 11.75
CA ILE A 410 7.79 16.66 12.14
C ILE A 410 8.64 16.42 13.41
N LYS A 411 8.15 15.65 14.38
CA LYS A 411 8.93 15.28 15.58
C LYS A 411 10.09 14.34 15.26
N ILE A 412 9.89 13.34 14.38
CA ILE A 412 10.93 12.43 13.91
C ILE A 412 12.04 13.22 13.20
N ASN A 413 11.70 14.06 12.23
CA ASN A 413 12.68 14.85 11.49
C ASN A 413 13.37 15.91 12.38
N GLY A 414 12.68 16.44 13.40
CA GLY A 414 13.27 17.29 14.43
C GLY A 414 14.26 16.59 15.38
N MET A 415 14.46 15.27 15.25
CA MET A 415 15.49 14.49 15.95
C MET A 415 16.54 13.90 15.00
N ALA A 416 16.47 14.20 13.70
CA ALA A 416 17.49 13.81 12.72
C ALA A 416 18.72 14.74 12.83
N PRO A 417 19.94 14.24 12.54
CA PRO A 417 21.12 15.11 12.44
C PRO A 417 20.95 16.11 11.30
N LEU A 418 21.30 17.37 11.56
CA LEU A 418 21.24 18.44 10.55
C LEU A 418 22.15 18.09 9.35
N GLN A 419 21.63 18.31 8.15
CA GLN A 419 22.37 18.11 6.90
C GLN A 419 23.11 19.41 6.52
N PRO A 420 24.40 19.37 6.15
CA PRO A 420 25.19 20.53 5.74
C PRO A 420 24.79 21.03 4.35
N GLY A 421 24.70 22.35 4.19
CA GLY A 421 24.52 23.01 2.90
C GLY A 421 25.74 22.94 1.99
N SER A 422 25.66 23.56 0.81
CA SER A 422 26.87 23.77 0.00
C SER A 422 27.83 24.71 0.73
N GLN A 423 29.13 24.44 0.61
CA GLN A 423 30.20 25.13 1.36
C GLN A 423 30.07 25.03 2.89
N GLU A 424 29.43 23.97 3.41
CA GLU A 424 29.32 23.69 4.84
C GLU A 424 29.86 22.29 5.17
N ILE A 425 30.39 22.13 6.38
CA ILE A 425 30.69 20.83 6.99
C ILE A 425 30.28 20.82 8.47
N TYR A 426 30.22 19.63 9.05
CA TYR A 426 30.06 19.42 10.49
C TYR A 426 31.31 18.75 11.07
N LEU A 427 31.91 19.36 12.09
CA LEU A 427 33.14 18.87 12.74
C LEU A 427 32.89 18.49 14.20
N GLN A 428 33.07 17.22 14.54
CA GLN A 428 33.24 16.70 15.89
C GLN A 428 34.73 16.62 16.21
N ILE A 429 35.10 16.73 17.50
CA ILE A 429 36.47 16.47 17.95
C ILE A 429 36.44 15.44 19.08
N LEU A 430 37.33 14.45 19.00
CA LEU A 430 37.50 13.35 19.95
C LEU A 430 38.95 13.35 20.47
N ASN A 431 39.14 13.39 21.79
CA ASN A 431 40.46 13.27 22.41
C ASN A 431 40.66 11.86 23.00
N LEU A 432 41.67 11.14 22.49
CA LEU A 432 42.13 9.82 22.94
C LEU A 432 43.51 9.87 23.61
N ALA A 433 44.01 11.06 23.96
CA ALA A 433 45.20 11.22 24.78
C ALA A 433 44.89 11.10 26.29
N ASP A 434 45.89 10.83 27.11
CA ASP A 434 45.73 10.61 28.56
C ASP A 434 45.44 11.89 29.36
N ASP A 435 45.59 13.07 28.73
CA ASP A 435 45.41 14.38 29.37
C ASP A 435 44.63 15.40 28.52
N GLU A 436 44.32 16.57 29.07
CA GLU A 436 43.53 17.60 28.38
C GLU A 436 44.28 18.23 27.19
N VAL A 437 43.67 18.17 26.00
CA VAL A 437 44.19 18.82 24.77
C VAL A 437 43.35 20.06 24.47
N LYS A 438 44.02 21.20 24.30
CA LYS A 438 43.40 22.41 23.73
C LYS A 438 43.62 22.44 22.22
N VAL A 439 42.52 22.60 21.49
CA VAL A 439 42.45 22.50 20.03
C VAL A 439 42.06 23.85 19.44
N THR A 440 42.80 24.32 18.43
CA THR A 440 42.47 25.52 17.65
C THR A 440 42.47 25.14 16.17
N VAL A 441 41.30 25.15 15.55
CA VAL A 441 41.14 24.96 14.10
C VAL A 441 41.25 26.33 13.44
N LEU A 442 42.17 26.48 12.48
CA LEU A 442 42.41 27.72 11.74
C LEU A 442 41.92 27.58 10.30
N GLY A 443 41.17 28.59 9.85
CA GLY A 443 40.74 28.73 8.46
C GLY A 443 41.79 29.44 7.61
N ASN A 444 41.68 29.29 6.28
CA ASN A 444 42.61 29.90 5.32
C ASN A 444 42.71 31.43 5.55
N GLY A 445 43.88 31.89 5.99
CA GLY A 445 44.12 33.25 6.52
C GLY A 445 44.36 33.35 8.05
N ASN A 446 44.63 32.24 8.74
CA ASN A 446 44.98 32.16 10.18
C ASN A 446 43.92 32.72 11.16
N HIS A 447 42.66 32.84 10.75
CA HIS A 447 41.59 33.10 11.73
C HIS A 447 41.15 31.80 12.40
N SER A 448 40.83 31.87 13.70
CA SER A 448 40.21 30.73 14.39
C SER A 448 38.80 30.48 13.85
N LEU A 449 38.56 29.24 13.41
CA LEU A 449 37.25 28.68 13.07
C LEU A 449 36.57 28.08 14.31
N LEU A 450 37.35 27.39 15.15
CA LEU A 450 36.89 26.69 16.35
C LEU A 450 38.02 26.66 17.39
N ILE A 451 37.69 26.83 18.68
CA ILE A 451 38.62 26.67 19.79
C ILE A 451 37.91 25.87 20.88
N GLU A 452 38.44 24.69 21.20
CA GLU A 452 37.88 23.77 22.19
C GLU A 452 38.96 23.28 23.16
N SER A 453 38.55 22.82 24.34
CA SER A 453 39.45 22.22 25.36
C SER A 453 38.81 20.92 25.84
N ILE A 454 39.44 19.79 25.53
CA ILE A 454 38.80 18.47 25.57
C ILE A 454 39.64 17.54 26.44
N LYS A 455 39.02 17.02 27.49
CA LYS A 455 39.67 16.13 28.45
C LYS A 455 39.95 14.75 27.84
N SER A 456 40.81 13.99 28.50
CA SER A 456 41.11 12.61 28.16
C SER A 456 39.84 11.76 28.00
N PHE A 457 39.79 10.94 26.94
CA PHE A 457 38.67 10.08 26.55
C PHE A 457 37.30 10.79 26.57
N GLN A 458 37.25 11.98 25.97
CA GLN A 458 36.02 12.77 25.77
C GLN A 458 35.92 13.32 24.34
N LYS A 459 34.70 13.68 23.94
CA LYS A 459 34.41 14.35 22.66
C LYS A 459 33.53 15.58 22.83
N THR A 460 33.50 16.44 21.83
CA THR A 460 32.59 17.59 21.75
C THR A 460 31.12 17.16 21.79
N THR A 461 30.30 17.82 22.61
CA THR A 461 28.89 17.44 22.85
C THR A 461 28.00 17.46 21.60
N ASN A 462 28.33 18.33 20.64
CA ASN A 462 27.66 18.46 19.34
C ASN A 462 28.73 18.60 18.25
N TYR A 463 28.34 18.40 16.99
CA TYR A 463 29.15 18.80 15.85
C TYR A 463 29.12 20.32 15.69
N SER A 464 30.30 20.94 15.54
CA SER A 464 30.44 22.35 15.20
C SER A 464 30.26 22.57 13.70
N LYS A 465 29.35 23.47 13.32
CA LYS A 465 29.13 23.88 11.93
C LYS A 465 30.26 24.79 11.45
N LEU A 466 30.95 24.41 10.38
CA LEU A 466 32.01 25.21 9.78
C LEU A 466 31.69 25.52 8.30
N HIS A 467 32.00 26.75 7.89
CA HIS A 467 31.82 27.21 6.51
C HIS A 467 33.15 27.19 5.76
N LEU A 468 33.14 26.64 4.54
CA LEU A 468 34.28 26.59 3.63
C LEU A 468 34.26 27.79 2.67
N LYS A 469 35.43 28.28 2.25
CA LYS A 469 35.53 29.30 1.18
C LYS A 469 35.38 28.69 -0.22
N THR A 470 35.64 27.39 -0.33
CA THR A 470 35.73 26.60 -1.57
C THR A 470 35.06 25.24 -1.38
N LYS A 471 34.90 24.44 -2.44
CA LYS A 471 34.29 23.09 -2.34
C LYS A 471 35.13 22.09 -1.55
N SER A 472 36.45 22.26 -1.58
CA SER A 472 37.41 21.59 -0.71
C SER A 472 38.34 22.67 -0.15
N GLN A 473 38.79 22.51 1.09
CA GLN A 473 39.66 23.46 1.77
C GLN A 473 40.52 22.74 2.82
N ASP A 474 41.77 23.13 2.94
CA ASP A 474 42.65 22.66 4.01
C ASP A 474 42.44 23.46 5.29
N PHE A 475 42.44 22.74 6.42
CA PHE A 475 42.34 23.28 7.77
C PHE A 475 43.66 23.06 8.50
N HIS A 476 44.21 24.12 9.09
CA HIS A 476 45.40 24.04 9.93
C HIS A 476 44.95 23.87 11.39
N VAL A 477 45.25 22.73 12.00
CA VAL A 477 44.88 22.42 13.39
C VAL A 477 46.10 22.60 14.29
N HIS A 478 46.03 23.55 15.22
CA HIS A 478 47.00 23.73 16.29
C HIS A 478 46.52 23.00 17.54
N LEU A 479 47.28 21.99 17.96
CA LEU A 479 47.08 21.24 19.20
C LEU A 479 48.05 21.75 20.27
N LYS A 480 47.56 22.04 21.47
CA LYS A 480 48.38 22.25 22.66
C LYS A 480 48.12 21.15 23.68
N TYR A 481 49.17 20.42 24.03
CA TYR A 481 49.18 19.33 25.00
C TYR A 481 50.35 19.56 25.96
N HIS A 482 50.06 19.70 27.26
CA HIS A 482 50.97 20.24 28.26
C HIS A 482 51.69 21.53 27.79
N ASN A 483 53.03 21.50 27.70
CA ASN A 483 53.89 22.59 27.22
C ASN A 483 54.25 22.47 25.73
N LEU A 484 53.78 21.44 25.02
CA LEU A 484 54.05 21.23 23.60
C LEU A 484 52.96 21.86 22.72
N SER A 485 53.35 22.24 21.51
CA SER A 485 52.45 22.71 20.46
C SER A 485 52.76 21.96 19.18
N VAL A 486 51.76 21.29 18.64
CA VAL A 486 51.85 20.52 17.39
C VAL A 486 50.92 21.18 16.36
N HIS A 487 51.30 21.17 15.09
CA HIS A 487 50.49 21.66 13.99
C HIS A 487 50.28 20.51 13.00
N THR A 488 49.03 20.28 12.60
CA THR A 488 48.63 19.24 11.64
C THR A 488 47.67 19.84 10.62
N GLU A 489 47.81 19.48 9.35
CA GLU A 489 46.97 19.97 8.26
C GLU A 489 46.04 18.86 7.76
N HIS A 490 44.76 19.19 7.54
CA HIS A 490 43.73 18.24 7.10
C HIS A 490 42.84 18.85 6.02
N SER A 491 42.70 18.16 4.89
CA SER A 491 41.80 18.55 3.79
C SER A 491 40.35 18.12 4.08
N VAL A 492 39.39 19.03 3.88
CA VAL A 492 37.95 18.77 4.06
C VAL A 492 37.13 19.21 2.84
N GLU A 493 36.07 18.46 2.52
CA GLU A 493 35.18 18.70 1.38
C GLU A 493 33.76 19.10 1.83
N GLU A 494 33.06 19.92 1.03
CA GLU A 494 31.69 20.36 1.31
C GLU A 494 30.71 19.20 1.47
N LYS A 495 29.70 19.39 2.33
CA LYS A 495 28.59 18.46 2.62
C LYS A 495 28.98 17.19 3.38
N ASN A 496 30.08 17.23 4.12
CA ASN A 496 30.57 16.10 4.91
C ASN A 496 30.52 16.35 6.43
N TRP A 497 30.56 15.24 7.17
CA TRP A 497 30.76 15.19 8.61
C TRP A 497 32.16 14.62 8.85
N TYR A 498 32.88 15.18 9.81
CA TYR A 498 34.21 14.75 10.18
C TYR A 498 34.36 14.64 11.68
N SER A 499 35.11 13.64 12.13
CA SER A 499 35.70 13.60 13.46
C SER A 499 37.19 13.89 13.33
N LEU A 500 37.63 14.96 14.00
CA LEU A 500 39.04 15.18 14.32
C LEU A 500 39.39 14.30 15.52
N ILE A 501 40.07 13.20 15.27
CA ILE A 501 40.52 12.29 16.32
C ILE A 501 41.94 12.69 16.71
N ILE A 502 42.14 13.00 17.98
CA ILE A 502 43.43 13.37 18.57
C ILE A 502 43.93 12.18 19.37
N HIS A 503 45.19 11.81 19.17
CA HIS A 503 45.79 10.61 19.76
C HIS A 503 47.24 10.87 20.16
N GLU A 504 47.80 10.01 21.02
CA GLU A 504 49.19 10.15 21.41
C GLU A 504 50.17 9.65 20.35
N ASN A 505 51.33 10.31 20.30
CA ASN A 505 52.50 9.94 19.53
C ASN A 505 53.74 10.23 20.40
N GLY A 506 54.22 9.20 21.12
CA GLY A 506 55.42 9.23 21.96
C GLY A 506 55.28 10.08 23.23
N LYS A 507 55.57 11.38 23.14
CA LYS A 507 55.41 12.37 24.23
C LYS A 507 54.63 13.61 23.78
N SER A 508 53.97 13.50 22.64
CA SER A 508 53.23 14.55 21.94
C SER A 508 51.88 14.00 21.48
N VAL A 509 50.98 14.86 21.04
CA VAL A 509 49.75 14.44 20.35
C VAL A 509 49.86 14.65 18.85
N SER A 510 49.21 13.77 18.11
CA SER A 510 48.93 13.89 16.68
C SER A 510 47.42 13.99 16.49
N SER A 511 46.96 14.28 15.28
CA SER A 511 45.54 14.16 14.93
C SER A 511 45.33 13.63 13.53
N MET A 512 44.16 13.03 13.31
CA MET A 512 43.68 12.50 12.05
C MET A 512 42.26 12.99 11.78
N MET A 513 41.97 13.35 10.53
CA MET A 513 40.62 13.67 10.07
C MET A 513 39.98 12.41 9.48
N VAL A 514 38.80 12.04 9.98
CA VAL A 514 38.05 10.89 9.44
C VAL A 514 36.64 11.34 9.08
N LYS A 515 36.18 10.99 7.88
CA LYS A 515 34.78 11.22 7.45
C LYS A 515 33.84 10.29 8.22
N ASP A 516 32.74 10.86 8.72
CA ASP A 516 31.70 10.15 9.44
C ASP A 516 30.45 9.88 8.58
N ILE A 517 29.53 9.07 9.11
CA ILE A 517 28.32 8.63 8.39
C ILE A 517 27.30 9.78 8.27
N GLU A 518 26.89 10.06 7.03
CA GLU A 518 26.09 11.25 6.66
C GLU A 518 24.62 11.20 7.17
N ASN A 519 24.12 9.99 7.44
CA ASN A 519 22.72 9.73 7.71
C ASN A 519 22.54 8.60 8.72
N LYS A 520 21.36 8.56 9.36
CA LYS A 520 20.95 7.41 10.18
C LYS A 520 20.86 6.13 9.34
N THR A 521 21.20 5.02 9.97
CA THR A 521 21.00 3.68 9.43
C THR A 521 19.53 3.37 9.20
N THR A 522 19.27 2.67 8.09
CA THR A 522 17.93 2.22 7.69
C THR A 522 17.58 0.87 8.32
N ASN A 523 16.33 0.42 8.14
CA ASN A 523 15.75 -0.81 8.71
C ASN A 523 15.91 -0.94 10.24
N GLY A 524 16.13 0.17 10.96
CA GLY A 524 16.42 0.14 12.40
C GLY A 524 17.75 -0.52 12.79
N MET A 525 18.65 -0.82 11.84
CA MET A 525 19.99 -1.33 12.12
C MET A 525 20.84 -0.31 12.88
N THR A 526 21.96 -0.77 13.46
CA THR A 526 22.96 0.09 14.12
C THR A 526 24.21 0.19 13.24
N ALA A 527 24.78 1.38 13.07
CA ALA A 527 26.13 1.54 12.52
C ALA A 527 27.17 1.44 13.63
N ILE A 528 28.26 0.71 13.38
CA ILE A 528 29.42 0.64 14.28
C ILE A 528 30.73 0.86 13.53
N ARG A 529 31.67 1.55 14.18
CA ARG A 529 33.05 1.79 13.75
C ARG A 529 34.01 1.50 14.90
N PHE A 530 35.22 1.06 14.57
CA PHE A 530 36.27 0.77 15.54
C PHE A 530 37.52 1.63 15.30
N ILE A 531 38.20 1.98 16.39
CA ILE A 531 39.56 2.53 16.44
C ILE A 531 40.40 1.55 17.26
N ASN A 532 41.61 1.22 16.80
CA ASN A 532 42.50 0.28 17.46
C ASN A 532 43.72 1.02 18.04
N THR A 533 43.87 1.12 19.37
CA THR A 533 45.04 1.77 19.99
C THR A 533 46.21 0.79 20.25
N LEU A 534 46.22 -0.37 19.58
CA LEU A 534 47.24 -1.41 19.73
C LEU A 534 48.25 -1.36 18.57
N ARG A 535 49.48 -1.82 18.84
CA ARG A 535 50.57 -1.98 17.86
C ARG A 535 50.51 -3.32 17.12
N THR A 536 49.29 -3.73 16.78
CA THR A 536 48.96 -4.98 16.08
C THR A 536 47.56 -4.83 15.50
N ASP A 537 47.35 -5.29 14.26
CA ASP A 537 46.03 -5.34 13.64
C ASP A 537 45.04 -6.20 14.45
N VAL A 538 43.79 -5.75 14.54
CA VAL A 538 42.69 -6.46 15.23
C VAL A 538 41.62 -6.88 14.23
N ASN A 539 41.24 -8.16 14.24
CA ASN A 539 40.13 -8.72 13.48
C ASN A 539 38.95 -9.00 14.40
N ILE A 540 37.79 -8.39 14.13
CA ILE A 540 36.59 -8.40 15.00
C ILE A 540 35.48 -9.22 14.35
N PHE A 541 34.97 -10.24 15.03
CA PHE A 541 34.02 -11.22 14.51
C PHE A 541 32.61 -10.99 15.08
N LEU A 542 31.80 -10.23 14.33
CA LEU A 542 30.43 -9.84 14.71
C LEU A 542 29.37 -10.82 14.16
N GLY A 543 29.58 -12.13 14.36
CA GLY A 543 28.65 -13.18 13.92
C GLY A 543 28.42 -13.26 12.39
N THR A 544 29.37 -12.75 11.59
CA THR A 544 29.33 -12.71 10.12
C THR A 544 30.61 -13.28 9.54
N ASP A 545 30.54 -13.91 8.35
CA ASP A 545 31.64 -14.69 7.76
C ASP A 545 32.92 -13.88 7.47
N THR A 546 32.82 -12.55 7.41
CA THR A 546 33.96 -11.64 7.22
C THR A 546 34.21 -10.82 8.48
N PRO A 547 35.42 -10.84 9.09
CA PRO A 547 35.74 -9.97 10.21
C PRO A 547 35.81 -8.50 9.79
N ILE A 548 35.70 -7.58 10.75
CA ILE A 548 36.19 -6.21 10.58
C ILE A 548 37.67 -6.21 10.95
N SER A 549 38.55 -6.03 9.96
CA SER A 549 39.97 -5.75 10.21
C SER A 549 40.15 -4.26 10.55
N VAL A 550 40.92 -3.98 11.59
CA VAL A 550 41.23 -2.64 12.08
C VAL A 550 42.75 -2.54 12.23
N GLY A 551 43.37 -1.64 11.47
CA GLY A 551 44.83 -1.49 11.44
C GLY A 551 45.41 -1.06 12.79
N GLU A 552 46.69 -1.31 13.01
CA GLU A 552 47.44 -0.84 14.18
C GLU A 552 47.56 0.69 14.32
N ASP A 553 48.12 1.15 15.45
CA ASP A 553 48.51 2.54 15.74
C ASP A 553 47.44 3.60 15.42
N TYR A 554 46.27 3.44 16.04
CA TYR A 554 45.05 4.26 15.87
C TYR A 554 44.38 4.12 14.50
N GLY A 555 44.63 3.03 13.77
CA GLY A 555 43.86 2.64 12.60
C GLY A 555 42.34 2.61 12.86
N VAL A 556 41.56 3.07 11.87
CA VAL A 556 40.11 3.27 11.98
C VAL A 556 39.38 2.45 10.92
N SER A 557 38.33 1.72 11.33
CA SER A 557 37.55 0.89 10.42
C SER A 557 36.62 1.72 9.51
N PRO A 558 36.17 1.16 8.36
CA PRO A 558 34.90 1.59 7.77
C PRO A 558 33.75 1.36 8.76
N TYR A 559 32.64 2.09 8.60
CA TYR A 559 31.40 1.73 9.30
C TYR A 559 30.85 0.40 8.77
N ARG A 560 30.31 -0.41 9.68
CA ARG A 560 29.53 -1.61 9.34
C ARG A 560 28.16 -1.53 10.00
N THR A 561 27.12 -1.97 9.30
CA THR A 561 25.78 -2.14 9.87
C THR A 561 25.66 -3.49 10.57
N VAL A 562 25.03 -3.50 11.73
CA VAL A 562 24.68 -4.71 12.49
C VAL A 562 23.23 -4.63 12.98
N HIS A 563 22.63 -5.80 13.25
CA HIS A 563 21.30 -5.86 13.85
C HIS A 563 21.30 -5.25 15.26
N ARG A 564 20.11 -4.83 15.70
CA ARG A 564 19.88 -4.42 17.09
C ARG A 564 20.03 -5.63 18.03
N GLY A 565 20.82 -5.51 19.08
CA GLY A 565 21.00 -6.58 20.07
C GLY A 565 21.95 -6.19 21.20
N GLU A 566 22.06 -7.06 22.21
CA GLU A 566 23.17 -6.99 23.15
C GLU A 566 24.34 -7.80 22.61
N TYR A 567 25.53 -7.19 22.64
CA TYR A 567 26.78 -7.78 22.19
C TYR A 567 27.77 -7.87 23.36
N PRO A 568 27.51 -8.75 24.36
CA PRO A 568 28.29 -8.82 25.60
C PRO A 568 29.66 -9.45 25.40
N GLU A 569 29.82 -10.30 24.38
CA GLU A 569 31.05 -11.06 24.13
C GLU A 569 31.29 -11.19 22.62
N VAL A 570 31.95 -10.19 22.02
CA VAL A 570 32.36 -10.18 20.61
C VAL A 570 33.79 -10.68 20.50
N HIS A 571 33.98 -11.79 19.77
CA HIS A 571 35.30 -12.40 19.59
C HIS A 571 36.20 -11.52 18.71
N CYS A 572 37.43 -11.30 19.17
CA CYS A 572 38.45 -10.47 18.54
C CYS A 572 39.79 -11.20 18.50
N LYS A 573 40.59 -10.96 17.46
CA LYS A 573 41.88 -11.62 17.22
C LYS A 573 42.96 -10.66 16.76
N THR A 574 44.10 -10.62 17.44
CA THR A 574 45.38 -10.14 16.89
C THR A 574 46.23 -11.34 16.42
N GLU A 575 47.42 -11.10 15.86
CA GLU A 575 48.33 -12.20 15.47
C GLU A 575 48.68 -13.13 16.64
N ASP A 576 48.92 -12.57 17.83
CA ASP A 576 49.35 -13.31 19.02
C ASP A 576 48.21 -13.83 19.91
N LYS A 577 47.03 -13.19 19.91
CA LYS A 577 46.01 -13.37 20.96
C LYS A 577 44.57 -13.27 20.48
N ASP A 578 43.73 -14.18 20.98
CA ASP A 578 42.28 -14.08 20.95
C ASP A 578 41.75 -13.45 22.26
N PHE A 579 40.73 -12.61 22.17
CA PHE A 579 40.09 -11.93 23.30
C PHE A 579 38.64 -11.55 22.98
N SER A 580 37.84 -11.24 24.01
CA SER A 580 36.43 -10.84 23.84
C SER A 580 36.21 -9.37 24.20
N LEU A 581 35.40 -8.65 23.42
CA LEU A 581 34.96 -7.28 23.71
C LEU A 581 33.46 -7.21 24.03
N ASN A 582 33.11 -6.45 25.07
CA ASN A 582 31.71 -6.13 25.39
C ASN A 582 31.33 -4.79 24.76
N LEU A 583 30.38 -4.79 23.82
CA LEU A 583 29.85 -3.60 23.15
C LEU A 583 28.51 -3.13 23.75
N GLY A 584 27.93 -3.91 24.65
CA GLY A 584 26.62 -3.69 25.29
C GLY A 584 25.45 -3.73 24.30
N LEU A 585 24.35 -3.05 24.68
CA LEU A 585 23.19 -2.87 23.80
C LEU A 585 23.51 -1.92 22.63
N LEU A 586 23.27 -2.39 21.41
CA LEU A 586 23.24 -1.60 20.18
C LEU A 586 21.77 -1.34 19.82
N ASP A 587 21.31 -0.09 19.84
CA ASP A 587 19.88 0.28 19.72
C ASP A 587 19.51 0.99 18.39
N PHE A 588 18.23 0.99 18.04
CA PHE A 588 17.74 1.29 16.68
C PHE A 588 18.26 2.61 16.08
N GLY A 589 18.81 2.56 14.87
CA GLY A 589 19.15 3.76 14.10
C GLY A 589 20.28 4.59 14.69
N ALA A 590 21.03 4.04 15.66
CA ALA A 590 22.20 4.69 16.26
C ALA A 590 23.46 4.48 15.43
N SER A 591 24.45 5.33 15.66
CA SER A 591 25.83 5.12 15.21
C SER A 591 26.76 5.17 16.42
N TYR A 592 27.56 4.12 16.63
CA TYR A 592 28.53 4.02 17.72
C TYR A 592 29.97 3.93 17.20
N LEU A 593 30.87 4.57 17.91
CA LEU A 593 32.31 4.45 17.77
C LEU A 593 32.87 3.74 19.00
N PHE A 594 33.68 2.72 18.74
CA PHE A 594 34.33 1.91 19.77
C PHE A 594 35.85 2.08 19.67
N VAL A 595 36.50 2.45 20.77
CA VAL A 595 37.96 2.56 20.84
C VAL A 595 38.48 1.39 21.65
N ILE A 596 39.26 0.52 21.01
CA ILE A 596 39.88 -0.66 21.62
C ILE A 596 41.10 -0.19 22.39
N ILE A 597 40.98 -0.17 23.72
CA ILE A 597 42.00 0.29 24.66
C ILE A 597 42.47 -0.85 25.57
N ASN A 598 43.73 -0.79 26.01
CA ASN A 598 44.31 -1.73 26.96
C ASN A 598 44.38 -1.09 28.35
N ILE A 599 43.44 -1.39 29.23
CA ILE A 599 43.38 -0.82 30.58
C ILE A 599 44.24 -1.65 31.53
N THR A 600 45.25 -1.01 32.13
CA THR A 600 46.14 -1.61 33.13
C THR A 600 45.33 -2.30 34.24
N ASN A 601 45.63 -3.58 34.49
CA ASN A 601 44.94 -4.48 35.44
C ASN A 601 43.49 -4.88 35.10
N GLN A 602 42.90 -4.40 33.99
CA GLN A 602 41.56 -4.83 33.53
C GLN A 602 41.54 -5.46 32.12
N GLY A 603 42.62 -5.34 31.36
CA GLY A 603 42.76 -5.94 30.03
C GLY A 603 42.17 -5.09 28.91
N LEU A 604 41.90 -5.73 27.77
CA LEU A 604 41.35 -5.07 26.59
C LEU A 604 39.87 -4.75 26.77
N GLN A 605 39.47 -3.51 26.50
CA GLN A 605 38.09 -3.03 26.57
C GLN A 605 37.75 -2.16 25.38
N ALA A 606 36.46 -2.05 25.08
CA ALA A 606 35.93 -1.17 24.04
C ALA A 606 35.28 0.06 24.69
N TRP A 607 35.99 1.19 24.70
CA TRP A 607 35.39 2.47 25.10
C TRP A 607 34.35 2.89 24.06
N LYS A 608 33.09 3.04 24.49
CA LYS A 608 31.93 3.27 23.62
C LYS A 608 31.52 4.73 23.64
N THR A 609 31.31 5.31 22.46
CA THR A 609 30.67 6.62 22.30
C THR A 609 29.61 6.60 21.20
N GLU A 610 28.59 7.47 21.31
CA GLU A 610 27.43 7.53 20.41
C GLU A 610 27.55 8.77 19.51
N ASP A 611 27.76 8.58 18.21
CA ASP A 611 27.92 9.65 17.22
C ASP A 611 26.60 10.10 16.60
N ILE A 612 25.64 9.18 16.47
CA ILE A 612 24.26 9.50 16.10
C ILE A 612 23.34 8.80 17.11
N PRO A 613 22.46 9.55 17.81
CA PRO A 613 21.66 8.99 18.90
C PRO A 613 20.58 8.03 18.40
N ALA A 614 20.36 6.94 19.15
CA ALA A 614 19.29 5.98 18.89
C ALA A 614 17.89 6.63 18.68
N ASN A 615 16.99 5.93 17.98
CA ASN A 615 15.60 6.36 17.79
C ASN A 615 14.87 6.39 19.14
N LYS A 616 14.46 7.58 19.60
CA LYS A 616 13.85 7.77 20.94
C LYS A 616 12.31 7.70 20.96
N MET A 617 11.66 7.80 19.80
CA MET A 617 10.19 7.82 19.69
C MET A 617 9.66 6.43 19.38
N SER A 618 8.95 5.82 20.34
CA SER A 618 8.34 4.49 20.18
C SER A 618 7.33 4.45 19.04
N ILE A 619 7.36 3.36 18.27
CA ILE A 619 6.45 3.03 17.18
C ILE A 619 4.95 3.09 17.60
N ALA A 620 4.68 2.87 18.89
CA ALA A 620 3.34 2.99 19.48
C ALA A 620 2.69 4.38 19.29
N TRP A 621 3.47 5.44 19.03
CA TRP A 621 2.93 6.75 18.70
C TRP A 621 2.14 6.81 17.39
N GLN A 622 2.22 5.81 16.50
CA GLN A 622 1.31 5.71 15.35
C GLN A 622 -0.07 5.14 15.72
N LEU A 623 -0.29 4.62 16.93
CA LEU A 623 -1.59 4.05 17.30
C LEU A 623 -2.77 5.05 17.14
N PRO A 624 -2.66 6.35 17.48
CA PRO A 624 -3.75 7.32 17.28
C PRO A 624 -4.10 7.58 15.81
N GLN A 625 -3.12 7.62 14.89
CA GLN A 625 -3.41 7.78 13.46
C GLN A 625 -4.07 6.52 12.88
N TYR A 626 -3.65 5.32 13.30
CA TYR A 626 -4.34 4.08 12.93
C TYR A 626 -5.78 4.04 13.46
N ILE A 627 -6.02 4.36 14.74
CA ILE A 627 -7.38 4.43 15.30
C ILE A 627 -8.25 5.43 14.53
N LEU A 628 -7.75 6.63 14.24
CA LEU A 628 -8.50 7.64 13.48
C LEU A 628 -8.80 7.19 12.05
N VAL A 629 -7.85 6.56 11.35
CA VAL A 629 -8.06 6.13 9.96
C VAL A 629 -8.92 4.87 9.85
N THR A 630 -8.87 3.95 10.81
CA THR A 630 -9.77 2.77 10.84
C THR A 630 -11.20 3.17 11.16
N VAL A 631 -11.41 4.09 12.12
CA VAL A 631 -12.75 4.64 12.38
C VAL A 631 -13.27 5.40 11.16
N ALA A 632 -12.41 6.16 10.49
CA ALA A 632 -12.73 6.78 9.21
C ALA A 632 -13.14 5.73 8.15
N GLU A 633 -12.43 4.60 8.04
CA GLU A 633 -12.75 3.52 7.10
C GLU A 633 -14.13 2.92 7.39
N VAL A 634 -14.48 2.60 8.64
CA VAL A 634 -15.81 2.06 8.97
C VAL A 634 -16.92 3.06 8.61
N MET A 635 -16.70 4.35 8.91
CA MET A 635 -17.69 5.40 8.66
C MET A 635 -17.81 5.81 7.18
N PHE A 636 -16.79 5.56 6.36
CA PHE A 636 -16.77 5.89 4.93
C PHE A 636 -16.99 4.69 4.02
N SER A 637 -16.19 3.62 4.19
CA SER A 637 -16.14 2.45 3.31
C SER A 637 -17.36 1.55 3.51
N VAL A 638 -17.58 1.06 4.72
CA VAL A 638 -18.68 0.14 5.03
C VAL A 638 -20.04 0.83 4.79
N THR A 639 -20.20 2.03 5.33
CA THR A 639 -21.41 2.84 5.14
C THR A 639 -21.60 3.27 3.67
N GLY A 640 -20.54 3.59 2.95
CA GLY A 640 -20.62 4.01 1.54
C GLY A 640 -21.00 2.86 0.62
N LEU A 641 -20.50 1.64 0.88
CA LEU A 641 -20.97 0.42 0.22
C LEU A 641 -22.45 0.15 0.52
N GLU A 642 -22.87 0.16 1.79
CA GLU A 642 -24.26 -0.02 2.21
C GLU A 642 -25.21 0.96 1.50
N PHE A 643 -24.89 2.26 1.58
CA PHE A 643 -25.62 3.33 0.88
C PHE A 643 -25.75 3.02 -0.62
N SER A 644 -24.64 2.69 -1.28
CA SER A 644 -24.61 2.47 -2.71
C SER A 644 -25.44 1.22 -3.11
N TYR A 645 -25.36 0.14 -2.33
CA TYR A 645 -26.22 -1.05 -2.50
C TYR A 645 -27.71 -0.78 -2.27
N SER A 646 -28.06 0.20 -1.42
CA SER A 646 -29.44 0.62 -1.16
C SER A 646 -30.03 1.49 -2.28
N GLN A 647 -29.22 2.35 -2.91
CA GLN A 647 -29.67 3.30 -3.92
C GLN A 647 -29.67 2.72 -5.35
N ALA A 648 -28.93 1.63 -5.59
CA ALA A 648 -28.78 1.07 -6.93
C ALA A 648 -29.90 0.09 -7.33
N PRO A 649 -30.42 0.18 -8.57
CA PRO A 649 -31.30 -0.82 -9.15
C PRO A 649 -30.70 -2.23 -9.07
N SER A 650 -31.54 -3.25 -8.88
CA SER A 650 -31.13 -4.66 -8.76
C SER A 650 -30.26 -5.14 -9.93
N SER A 651 -30.51 -4.62 -11.14
CA SER A 651 -29.76 -4.85 -12.38
C SER A 651 -28.36 -4.23 -12.41
N MET A 652 -28.07 -3.23 -11.57
CA MET A 652 -26.87 -2.38 -11.66
C MET A 652 -25.86 -2.57 -10.52
N LYS A 653 -26.16 -3.41 -9.53
CA LYS A 653 -25.33 -3.58 -8.33
C LYS A 653 -23.90 -4.05 -8.62
N SER A 654 -23.70 -4.93 -9.60
CA SER A 654 -22.37 -5.37 -10.06
C SER A 654 -21.58 -4.24 -10.75
N VAL A 655 -22.24 -3.47 -11.63
CA VAL A 655 -21.64 -2.31 -12.33
C VAL A 655 -21.20 -1.24 -11.32
N LEU A 656 -22.02 -1.01 -10.29
CA LEU A 656 -21.73 -0.07 -9.21
C LEU A 656 -20.55 -0.54 -8.33
N GLN A 657 -20.48 -1.84 -8.01
CA GLN A 657 -19.38 -2.42 -7.24
C GLN A 657 -18.05 -2.33 -8.02
N ALA A 658 -18.08 -2.58 -9.34
CA ALA A 658 -16.92 -2.38 -10.20
C ALA A 658 -16.47 -0.91 -10.24
N ALA A 659 -17.42 0.04 -10.29
CA ALA A 659 -17.11 1.47 -10.21
C ALA A 659 -16.58 1.92 -8.84
N TRP A 660 -17.01 1.27 -7.74
CA TRP A 660 -16.47 1.53 -6.40
C TRP A 660 -14.99 1.10 -6.33
N LEU A 661 -14.66 -0.10 -6.80
CA LEU A 661 -13.26 -0.57 -6.87
C LEU A 661 -12.40 0.35 -7.77
N LEU A 662 -12.96 0.88 -8.85
CA LEU A 662 -12.29 1.89 -9.68
C LEU A 662 -11.94 3.17 -8.91
N THR A 663 -12.73 3.59 -7.91
CA THR A 663 -12.35 4.74 -7.05
C THR A 663 -11.09 4.45 -6.22
N VAL A 664 -10.90 3.21 -5.79
CA VAL A 664 -9.68 2.76 -5.08
C VAL A 664 -8.47 2.77 -6.01
N ALA A 665 -8.65 2.34 -7.25
CA ALA A 665 -7.60 2.37 -8.28
C ALA A 665 -7.16 3.80 -8.63
N VAL A 666 -8.12 4.72 -8.79
CA VAL A 666 -7.83 6.15 -9.03
C VAL A 666 -7.17 6.79 -7.80
N GLY A 667 -7.58 6.44 -6.57
CA GLY A 667 -6.95 6.94 -5.35
C GLY A 667 -5.46 6.57 -5.28
N ASN A 668 -5.13 5.33 -5.64
CA ASN A 668 -3.73 4.90 -5.74
C ASN A 668 -2.95 5.63 -6.85
N ILE A 669 -3.58 5.97 -7.99
CA ILE A 669 -2.95 6.78 -9.04
C ILE A 669 -2.63 8.20 -8.53
N ILE A 670 -3.49 8.79 -7.69
CA ILE A 670 -3.21 10.10 -7.07
C ILE A 670 -1.93 10.02 -6.22
N VAL A 671 -1.76 8.98 -5.40
CA VAL A 671 -0.54 8.85 -4.56
C VAL A 671 0.70 8.63 -5.43
N LEU A 672 0.63 7.81 -6.47
CA LEU A 672 1.72 7.60 -7.44
C LEU A 672 2.16 8.93 -8.08
N VAL A 673 1.21 9.75 -8.53
CA VAL A 673 1.52 11.05 -9.15
C VAL A 673 2.11 12.02 -8.12
N VAL A 674 1.59 12.06 -6.90
CA VAL A 674 2.15 12.92 -5.84
C VAL A 674 3.58 12.47 -5.49
N ALA A 675 3.80 11.20 -5.14
CA ALA A 675 5.13 10.70 -4.75
C ALA A 675 6.20 10.92 -5.85
N GLN A 676 5.83 10.76 -7.12
CA GLN A 676 6.79 10.89 -8.23
C GLN A 676 7.10 12.35 -8.63
N PHE A 677 6.18 13.29 -8.41
CA PHE A 677 6.28 14.66 -8.93
C PHE A 677 6.22 15.78 -7.88
N SER A 678 5.94 15.48 -6.60
CA SER A 678 5.85 16.49 -5.54
C SER A 678 7.21 17.08 -5.17
N GLY A 679 8.25 16.24 -5.09
CA GLY A 679 9.53 16.60 -4.47
C GLY A 679 9.41 16.99 -2.99
N LEU A 680 8.30 16.64 -2.34
CA LEU A 680 7.99 17.06 -0.97
C LEU A 680 8.54 16.07 0.07
N VAL A 681 9.03 16.63 1.17
CA VAL A 681 9.33 15.86 2.39
C VAL A 681 8.06 15.24 2.98
N GLN A 682 8.17 14.03 3.54
CA GLN A 682 7.04 13.18 3.96
C GLN A 682 5.99 13.89 4.84
N TRP A 683 6.39 14.79 5.75
CA TRP A 683 5.44 15.54 6.58
C TRP A 683 4.61 16.56 5.77
N ALA A 684 5.20 17.16 4.74
CA ALA A 684 4.52 18.11 3.87
C ALA A 684 3.55 17.39 2.92
N GLU A 685 3.88 16.18 2.47
CA GLU A 685 2.92 15.31 1.79
C GLU A 685 1.73 14.98 2.69
N PHE A 686 1.94 14.58 3.96
CA PHE A 686 0.83 14.28 4.87
C PHE A 686 -0.11 15.49 5.08
N ILE A 687 0.43 16.71 5.18
CA ILE A 687 -0.37 17.94 5.24
C ILE A 687 -1.10 18.19 3.90
N LEU A 688 -0.43 18.02 2.76
CA LEU A 688 -1.05 18.17 1.43
C LEU A 688 -2.25 17.22 1.28
N PHE A 689 -2.07 15.93 1.62
CA PHE A 689 -3.14 14.93 1.58
C PHE A 689 -4.31 15.28 2.51
N SER A 690 -4.03 15.73 3.74
CA SER A 690 -5.06 16.18 4.69
C SER A 690 -5.86 17.39 4.16
N CYS A 691 -5.17 18.41 3.63
CA CYS A 691 -5.79 19.61 3.05
C CYS A 691 -6.62 19.28 1.79
N LEU A 692 -6.11 18.42 0.90
CA LEU A 692 -6.85 17.97 -0.27
C LEU A 692 -8.12 17.21 0.13
N LEU A 693 -8.03 16.26 1.07
CA LEU A 693 -9.23 15.55 1.53
C LEU A 693 -10.23 16.48 2.25
N LEU A 694 -9.77 17.52 2.95
CA LEU A 694 -10.67 18.50 3.56
C LEU A 694 -11.48 19.28 2.50
N VAL A 695 -10.83 19.73 1.43
CA VAL A 695 -11.52 20.39 0.29
C VAL A 695 -12.50 19.42 -0.39
N VAL A 696 -12.08 18.18 -0.61
CA VAL A 696 -12.92 17.13 -1.20
C VAL A 696 -14.11 16.77 -0.29
N CYS A 697 -13.93 16.80 1.03
CA CYS A 697 -15.01 16.59 2.01
C CYS A 697 -16.04 17.72 1.97
N LEU A 698 -15.63 18.98 1.78
CA LEU A 698 -16.55 20.10 1.58
C LEU A 698 -17.36 19.93 0.28
N ILE A 699 -16.70 19.59 -0.82
CA ILE A 699 -17.34 19.31 -2.12
C ILE A 699 -18.35 18.16 -2.00
N PHE A 700 -17.95 17.03 -1.40
CA PHE A 700 -18.84 15.90 -1.17
C PHE A 700 -20.02 16.26 -0.26
N SER A 701 -19.81 17.07 0.77
CA SER A 701 -20.89 17.52 1.67
C SER A 701 -21.92 18.38 0.94
N ILE A 702 -21.48 19.26 0.02
CA ILE A 702 -22.37 20.05 -0.85
C ILE A 702 -23.12 19.13 -1.82
N MET A 703 -22.44 18.21 -2.50
CA MET A 703 -23.06 17.24 -3.41
C MET A 703 -24.08 16.34 -2.68
N GLY A 704 -23.76 15.91 -1.46
CA GLY A 704 -24.63 15.10 -0.61
C GLY A 704 -25.82 15.85 -0.03
N TYR A 705 -25.71 17.17 0.18
CA TYR A 705 -26.85 18.02 0.56
C TYR A 705 -27.90 18.13 -0.55
N TYR A 706 -27.45 18.24 -1.82
CA TYR A 706 -28.35 18.28 -2.97
C TYR A 706 -28.82 16.90 -3.46
N TYR A 707 -28.26 15.80 -2.94
CA TYR A 707 -28.62 14.45 -3.38
C TYR A 707 -30.04 14.06 -2.95
N VAL A 708 -30.86 13.69 -3.93
CA VAL A 708 -32.22 13.18 -3.70
C VAL A 708 -32.18 11.64 -3.69
N PRO A 709 -32.39 10.98 -2.55
CA PRO A 709 -32.34 9.52 -2.46
C PRO A 709 -33.53 8.86 -3.17
N VAL A 710 -33.28 7.68 -3.72
CA VAL A 710 -34.29 6.81 -4.34
C VAL A 710 -35.08 6.12 -3.23
N LYS A 711 -36.40 6.32 -3.21
CA LYS A 711 -37.31 5.59 -2.31
C LYS A 711 -37.40 4.12 -2.70
N SER A 712 -37.22 3.21 -1.73
CA SER A 712 -37.28 1.75 -1.93
C SER A 712 -38.61 1.25 -2.49
N GLU A 713 -39.71 1.97 -2.22
CA GLU A 713 -41.06 1.71 -2.77
C GLU A 713 -41.04 1.62 -4.32
N ASN A 714 -40.19 2.43 -4.97
CA ASN A 714 -40.06 2.45 -6.43
C ASN A 714 -39.12 1.37 -6.99
N ILE A 715 -38.40 0.63 -6.14
CA ILE A 715 -37.39 -0.37 -6.55
C ILE A 715 -38.00 -1.78 -6.68
N HIS A 716 -39.12 -2.06 -5.99
CA HIS A 716 -39.68 -3.40 -5.84
C HIS A 716 -41.05 -3.65 -6.51
N GLN A 717 -41.70 -2.64 -7.11
CA GLN A 717 -42.98 -2.84 -7.80
C GLN A 717 -42.83 -3.39 -9.23
N PRO A 718 -43.74 -4.26 -9.71
CA PRO A 718 -43.87 -4.58 -11.14
C PRO A 718 -44.19 -3.34 -11.98
N ALA A 719 -43.53 -3.22 -13.13
CA ALA A 719 -43.55 -2.01 -13.96
C ALA A 719 -44.97 -1.60 -14.43
N ASP A 720 -45.87 -2.56 -14.65
CA ASP A 720 -47.22 -2.31 -15.16
C ASP A 720 -48.04 -1.44 -14.19
N LYS A 721 -47.82 -1.55 -12.87
CA LYS A 721 -48.46 -0.65 -11.88
C LYS A 721 -47.83 0.73 -11.85
N GLN A 722 -46.49 0.82 -11.93
CA GLN A 722 -45.78 2.10 -11.97
C GLN A 722 -46.15 2.95 -13.20
N ILE A 723 -46.39 2.30 -14.34
CA ILE A 723 -46.84 2.97 -15.57
C ILE A 723 -48.31 3.42 -15.46
N LEU A 724 -49.19 2.63 -14.83
CA LEU A 724 -50.60 3.01 -14.64
C LEU A 724 -50.83 4.14 -13.62
N GLN A 725 -50.04 4.21 -12.54
CA GLN A 725 -50.33 5.13 -11.42
C GLN A 725 -49.79 6.56 -11.59
N GLY A 726 -49.01 6.85 -12.65
CA GLY A 726 -48.52 8.21 -12.97
C GLY A 726 -47.46 8.79 -12.02
N GLU A 727 -47.19 8.14 -10.87
CA GLU A 727 -46.23 8.61 -9.85
C GLU A 727 -44.80 8.81 -10.36
N VAL A 728 -44.43 8.13 -11.46
CA VAL A 728 -43.11 8.21 -12.12
C VAL A 728 -42.76 9.65 -12.52
N ILE A 729 -43.74 10.49 -12.86
CA ILE A 729 -43.53 11.91 -13.21
C ILE A 729 -42.88 12.68 -12.05
N ASN A 730 -43.13 12.29 -10.79
CA ASN A 730 -42.53 12.94 -9.61
C ASN A 730 -41.08 12.53 -9.31
N LEU A 731 -40.48 11.63 -10.09
CA LEU A 731 -39.01 11.43 -10.13
C LEU A 731 -38.29 12.38 -11.10
N GLU A 732 -39.04 13.10 -11.94
CA GLU A 732 -38.54 14.16 -12.84
C GLU A 732 -38.71 15.56 -12.23
N THR A 733 -39.77 15.80 -11.43
CA THR A 733 -40.06 17.13 -10.86
C THR A 733 -39.10 17.60 -9.75
N LYS A 734 -38.47 16.67 -9.00
CA LYS A 734 -37.36 17.02 -8.11
C LYS A 734 -36.05 17.12 -8.87
N ASN A 735 -35.89 18.27 -9.55
CA ASN A 735 -34.58 18.76 -9.98
C ASN A 735 -33.59 18.70 -8.80
N THR A 736 -32.50 17.95 -8.98
CA THR A 736 -31.25 18.24 -8.29
C THR A 736 -30.86 19.67 -8.68
N LYS A 737 -31.00 20.63 -7.76
CA LYS A 737 -30.51 22.00 -7.96
C LYS A 737 -28.98 22.00 -7.85
N LEU A 738 -28.34 21.66 -8.96
CA LEU A 738 -26.96 22.05 -9.28
C LEU A 738 -26.90 23.56 -9.55
#